data_AF-A0A4Q4QP88-F1
#
_entry.id   AF-A0A4Q4QP88-F1
#
_cell.length_a   1.000
_cell.length_b   1.000
_cell.length_c   1.000
_cell.angle_alpha   90.00
_cell.angle_beta   90.00
_cell.angle_gamma   90.00
#
_symmetry.space_group_name_H-M   'P 1'
#
loop_
_entity.id
_entity.type
_entity.pdbx_description
1 polymer ?
#
loop_
_entity_poly.entity_id
_entity_poly.type
_entity_poly.pdbx_seq_one_letter_code
_entity_poly.pdbx_strand_id
1 'polypeptide(L)'
;MGSLSYQSKLVSFDESRRTGCFTTLPIRVHSRNDLADAASRQFVKDWAREMGDGREQHTYFSFSPVGNWSSLIYPEAIPERLGVLAYLSDLGLIHDDGGEGLSIEDAQVEHGDLYAALDPDDVSTMTPDSRAMKTKKLVSQCILECVSLDRELGLKMLAAFRDVWLAISERNSDKEAQTMEEYLKYRSENGGMLVFWPMLQFSLGMSISEAEEALVQPIIDAATEGLLLANDYFSWEREYRELQSGQSKRIVSAVDLFIRTKGLSIDDAKDEVKRKIITAERDFCERRDKLYKACPDISLKLKRWIDCAGLAVSGNHYWCSACPRQNAWKHADTPIANGVKRKLSHGAVVIKQEAPLKKRKDSPVFDLESSASESGLSEVSNFPFYKPSELALEAPSKYVSSMPSKGVRATLIEALNIWLHVPSDRIKAIMSVINSLHNASLILDDLEDNSPLRRGYPSTHILFGQAQSINSANFMFVRAVQDVAQSLSPAALVAVLEELEGLYLGQSWDLYWKHNLACPSEAEYVNMVDHKTGGMFRMLIRLMQAESEVTPQLDFHRLTLLFGRFFQIRDDYMNFQDYTAQKGLCEDLDEGKFSYPVVYCLENFPEYRGHFLGVFRQRPTIATVDAHPLSKESKQHLTTCLKKIGAFEKTIACLTDMERDLEIEIDRLEQQTGEANPMLRLCLAKLSVKGIARIGEVGTSK
;
A
#
# COMPACT_ATOMS: atom_id res chain seq x y z
N MET A 1 19.24 -36.06 6.91
CA MET A 1 19.47 -34.84 6.12
C MET A 1 20.04 -35.25 4.76
N GLY A 2 19.18 -35.48 3.75
CA GLY A 2 19.65 -35.40 2.35
C GLY A 2 19.99 -33.94 2.09
N SER A 3 21.18 -33.66 1.56
CA SER A 3 21.87 -32.37 1.67
C SER A 3 21.08 -31.20 1.03
N LEU A 4 20.32 -30.47 1.85
CA LEU A 4 20.05 -29.07 1.57
C LEU A 4 21.41 -28.37 1.57
N SER A 5 21.80 -27.83 0.41
CA SER A 5 23.01 -27.03 0.29
C SER A 5 22.73 -25.66 0.90
N TYR A 6 23.27 -25.42 2.09
CA TYR A 6 23.20 -24.13 2.77
C TYR A 6 24.29 -23.20 2.23
N GLN A 7 23.95 -21.97 1.85
CA GLN A 7 24.88 -20.95 1.38
C GLN A 7 25.53 -20.16 2.52
N SER A 8 24.94 -20.23 3.71
CA SER A 8 25.43 -19.60 4.93
C SER A 8 26.60 -20.35 5.58
N LYS A 9 27.27 -19.66 6.51
CA LYS A 9 28.32 -20.23 7.37
C LYS A 9 27.71 -20.72 8.67
N LEU A 10 28.08 -21.93 9.09
CA LEU A 10 27.69 -22.47 10.40
C LEU A 10 28.52 -21.78 11.50
N VAL A 11 27.86 -21.31 12.55
CA VAL A 11 28.53 -20.77 13.75
C VAL A 11 28.83 -21.93 14.69
N SER A 12 30.05 -21.98 15.23
CA SER A 12 30.43 -23.05 16.15
C SER A 12 29.72 -22.91 17.50
N PHE A 13 29.43 -24.02 18.17
CA PHE A 13 28.82 -24.00 19.50
C PHE A 13 29.69 -23.27 20.54
N ASP A 14 31.01 -23.37 20.43
CA ASP A 14 31.94 -22.70 21.35
C ASP A 14 31.94 -21.19 21.15
N GLU A 15 31.77 -20.72 19.91
CA GLU A 15 31.65 -19.30 19.59
C GLU A 15 30.34 -18.73 20.12
N SER A 16 29.21 -19.41 19.85
CA SER A 16 27.91 -18.91 20.29
C SER A 16 27.77 -18.88 21.82
N ARG A 17 28.33 -19.87 22.53
CA ARG A 17 28.26 -19.89 24.00
C ARG A 17 29.00 -18.74 24.68
N ARG A 18 29.99 -18.12 24.03
CA ARG A 18 30.75 -16.98 24.60
C ARG A 18 29.88 -15.74 24.80
N THR A 19 28.79 -15.62 24.04
CA THR A 19 27.84 -14.50 24.17
C THR A 19 26.74 -14.79 25.20
N GLY A 20 26.71 -16.00 25.78
CA GLY A 20 25.60 -16.46 26.61
C GLY A 20 24.45 -17.09 25.81
N CYS A 21 24.63 -17.30 24.49
CA CYS A 21 23.66 -18.06 23.69
C CYS A 21 23.58 -19.51 24.18
N PHE A 22 22.35 -20.03 24.31
CA PHE A 22 22.08 -21.39 24.77
C PHE A 22 21.08 -22.14 23.91
N THR A 23 20.80 -21.66 22.70
CA THR A 23 19.96 -22.38 21.73
C THR A 23 20.52 -23.78 21.45
N THR A 24 19.62 -24.72 21.27
CA THR A 24 19.87 -26.11 20.88
C THR A 24 19.84 -26.31 19.36
N LEU A 25 19.39 -25.29 18.62
CA LEU A 25 19.29 -25.29 17.18
C LEU A 25 20.61 -24.81 16.52
N PRO A 26 20.92 -25.27 15.29
CA PRO A 26 22.12 -24.84 14.58
C PRO A 26 22.02 -23.37 14.16
N ILE A 27 23.05 -22.57 14.46
CA ILE A 27 23.10 -21.15 14.12
C ILE A 27 23.86 -20.93 12.81
N ARG A 28 23.32 -20.08 11.93
CA ARG A 28 23.92 -19.77 10.64
C ARG A 28 24.03 -18.26 10.36
N VAL A 29 25.20 -17.91 9.84
CA VAL A 29 25.73 -16.68 9.22
C VAL A 29 25.41 -16.45 7.75
N HIS A 30 24.51 -15.57 7.30
CA HIS A 30 24.48 -15.22 5.87
C HIS A 30 25.89 -14.78 5.41
N SER A 31 26.37 -15.30 4.28
CA SER A 31 27.73 -15.07 3.81
C SER A 31 27.98 -13.62 3.38
N ARG A 32 26.91 -12.91 2.98
CA ARG A 32 26.86 -11.50 2.61
C ARG A 32 26.32 -10.58 3.71
N ASN A 33 26.79 -10.74 4.95
CA ASN A 33 26.44 -9.84 6.05
C ASN A 33 26.75 -8.36 5.73
N ASP A 34 27.72 -8.12 4.84
CA ASP A 34 28.07 -6.78 4.33
C ASP A 34 26.87 -6.06 3.70
N LEU A 35 25.98 -6.79 3.01
CA LEU A 35 24.80 -6.20 2.37
C LEU A 35 23.76 -5.74 3.42
N ALA A 36 23.50 -6.58 4.42
CA ALA A 36 22.59 -6.25 5.51
C ALA A 36 23.10 -5.04 6.30
N ASP A 37 24.38 -5.03 6.65
CA ASP A 37 24.99 -3.89 7.35
C ASP A 37 25.02 -2.61 6.51
N ALA A 38 25.23 -2.72 5.19
CA ALA A 38 25.17 -1.57 4.30
C ALA A 38 23.76 -0.97 4.27
N ALA A 39 22.73 -1.81 4.16
CA ALA A 39 21.33 -1.38 4.17
C ALA A 39 20.92 -0.75 5.50
N SER A 40 21.28 -1.36 6.63
CA SER A 40 21.07 -0.77 7.95
C SER A 40 21.75 0.60 8.09
N ARG A 41 22.98 0.77 7.55
CA ARG A 41 23.69 2.07 7.60
C ARG A 41 23.02 3.10 6.70
N GLN A 42 22.45 2.64 5.59
CA GLN A 42 21.70 3.48 4.68
C GLN A 42 20.40 3.95 5.32
N PHE A 43 19.66 3.05 5.99
CA PHE A 43 18.46 3.39 6.76
C PHE A 43 18.73 4.52 7.78
N VAL A 44 19.79 4.41 8.56
CA VAL A 44 20.17 5.44 9.55
C VAL A 44 20.37 6.81 8.89
N LYS A 45 21.03 6.85 7.73
CA LYS A 45 21.25 8.10 6.98
C LYS A 45 19.95 8.66 6.39
N ASP A 46 19.11 7.78 5.84
CA ASP A 46 17.84 8.16 5.24
C ASP A 46 16.88 8.70 6.30
N TRP A 47 16.82 8.05 7.48
CA TRP A 47 16.08 8.56 8.63
C TRP A 47 16.55 9.95 9.06
N ALA A 48 17.86 10.13 9.26
CA ALA A 48 18.43 11.42 9.66
C ALA A 48 18.11 12.52 8.64
N ARG A 49 18.13 12.20 7.34
CA ARG A 49 17.84 13.13 6.25
C ARG A 49 16.37 13.50 6.16
N GLU A 50 15.46 12.52 6.16
CA GLU A 50 14.03 12.77 5.93
C GLU A 50 13.31 13.21 7.21
N MET A 51 13.56 12.54 8.35
CA MET A 51 12.89 12.82 9.62
C MET A 51 13.53 13.99 10.36
N GLY A 52 14.86 13.97 10.51
CA GLY A 52 15.64 15.01 11.18
C GLY A 52 15.30 15.19 12.66
N ASP A 53 14.80 14.15 13.34
CA ASP A 53 14.37 14.19 14.74
C ASP A 53 15.40 13.65 15.74
N GLY A 54 16.56 13.17 15.27
CA GLY A 54 17.67 12.70 16.10
C GLY A 54 17.44 11.33 16.76
N ARG A 55 16.33 10.64 16.46
CA ARG A 55 16.04 9.30 17.03
C ARG A 55 17.06 8.26 16.59
N GLU A 56 17.66 8.44 15.42
CA GLU A 56 18.71 7.57 14.90
C GLU A 56 20.00 7.56 15.74
N GLN A 57 20.21 8.58 16.59
CA GLN A 57 21.39 8.68 17.46
C GLN A 57 21.24 7.87 18.74
N HIS A 58 20.00 7.53 19.10
CA HIS A 58 19.66 6.89 20.38
C HIS A 58 19.11 5.47 20.18
N THR A 59 18.76 5.09 18.95
CA THR A 59 18.21 3.78 18.59
C THR A 59 19.33 2.77 18.37
N TYR A 60 19.19 1.58 18.98
CA TYR A 60 20.07 0.45 18.66
C TYR A 60 19.45 -0.40 17.53
N PHE A 61 20.05 -0.27 16.35
CA PHE A 61 19.67 -0.97 15.12
C PHE A 61 20.14 -2.42 15.05
N SER A 62 19.89 -3.07 13.91
CA SER A 62 20.15 -4.49 13.64
C SER A 62 21.63 -4.92 13.73
N PHE A 63 22.57 -3.98 13.81
CA PHE A 63 24.00 -4.27 13.93
C PHE A 63 24.33 -4.98 15.24
N SER A 64 25.22 -5.97 15.17
CA SER A 64 25.82 -6.55 16.37
C SER A 64 27.23 -7.07 16.09
N PRO A 65 28.03 -7.31 17.15
CA PRO A 65 29.35 -7.95 17.01
C PRO A 65 29.30 -9.35 16.37
N VAL A 66 28.14 -10.01 16.36
CA VAL A 66 27.95 -11.37 15.81
C VAL A 66 27.29 -11.39 14.43
N GLY A 67 27.03 -10.21 13.86
CA GLY A 67 26.37 -10.04 12.57
C GLY A 67 25.10 -9.22 12.64
N ASN A 68 24.62 -8.78 11.49
CA ASN A 68 23.34 -8.10 11.35
C ASN A 68 22.20 -9.08 11.67
N TRP A 69 21.15 -8.58 12.34
CA TRP A 69 19.98 -9.38 12.69
C TRP A 69 19.37 -10.10 11.48
N SER A 70 19.17 -9.43 10.35
CA SER A 70 18.58 -10.06 9.16
C SER A 70 19.48 -11.14 8.55
N SER A 71 20.80 -11.03 8.69
CA SER A 71 21.75 -12.05 8.24
C SER A 71 21.74 -13.31 9.11
N LEU A 72 21.32 -13.19 10.37
CA LEU A 72 21.20 -14.28 11.31
C LEU A 72 19.83 -14.94 11.23
N ILE A 73 18.77 -14.15 11.04
CA ILE A 73 17.40 -14.65 11.00
C ILE A 73 17.03 -15.23 9.62
N TYR A 74 17.60 -14.68 8.54
CA TYR A 74 17.41 -15.14 7.16
C TYR A 74 18.76 -15.58 6.52
N PRO A 75 19.46 -16.57 7.10
CA PRO A 75 20.80 -16.93 6.66
C PRO A 75 20.84 -17.54 5.26
N GLU A 76 19.71 -18.03 4.76
CA GLU A 76 19.55 -18.61 3.42
C GLU A 76 18.77 -17.69 2.46
N ALA A 77 18.66 -16.40 2.79
CA ALA A 77 18.04 -15.40 1.92
C ALA A 77 18.74 -15.35 0.56
N ILE A 78 17.98 -15.03 -0.48
CA ILE A 78 18.53 -14.59 -1.76
C ILE A 78 19.33 -13.29 -1.49
N PRO A 79 20.63 -13.20 -1.85
CA PRO A 79 21.48 -12.09 -1.45
C PRO A 79 20.92 -10.70 -1.78
N GLU A 80 20.26 -10.57 -2.93
CA GLU A 80 19.63 -9.34 -3.41
C GLU A 80 18.44 -8.89 -2.54
N ARG A 81 17.82 -9.81 -1.79
CA ARG A 81 16.69 -9.52 -0.90
C ARG A 81 17.13 -9.15 0.53
N LEU A 82 18.39 -9.37 0.87
CA LEU A 82 18.87 -9.20 2.24
C LEU A 82 18.90 -7.74 2.68
N GLY A 83 19.17 -6.81 1.75
CA GLY A 83 19.19 -5.37 2.03
C GLY A 83 17.83 -4.85 2.48
N VAL A 84 16.78 -5.12 1.70
CA VAL A 84 15.42 -4.65 2.02
C VAL A 84 14.86 -5.28 3.31
N LEU A 85 15.23 -6.54 3.60
CA LEU A 85 14.89 -7.18 4.88
C LEU A 85 15.53 -6.44 6.06
N ALA A 86 16.80 -6.05 5.96
CA ALA A 86 17.48 -5.27 7.00
C ALA A 86 16.90 -3.87 7.15
N TYR A 87 16.59 -3.20 6.03
CA TYR A 87 15.99 -1.87 6.04
C TYR A 87 14.62 -1.86 6.75
N LEU A 88 13.74 -2.83 6.45
CA LEU A 88 12.45 -2.98 7.14
C LEU A 88 12.61 -3.35 8.61
N SER A 89 13.62 -4.16 8.94
CA SER A 89 13.93 -4.53 10.32
C SER A 89 14.28 -3.30 11.16
N ASP A 90 15.12 -2.42 10.61
CA ASP A 90 15.52 -1.18 11.29
C ASP A 90 14.40 -0.14 11.37
N LEU A 91 13.52 -0.09 10.37
CA LEU A 91 12.25 0.66 10.44
C LEU A 91 11.38 0.18 11.60
N GLY A 92 11.26 -1.13 11.77
CA GLY A 92 10.56 -1.72 12.92
C GLY A 92 11.19 -1.34 14.25
N LEU A 93 12.52 -1.42 14.37
CA LEU A 93 13.25 -1.12 15.61
C LEU A 93 13.13 0.35 16.03
N ILE A 94 13.28 1.30 15.11
CA ILE A 94 13.17 2.74 15.46
C ILE A 94 11.74 3.16 15.77
N HIS A 95 10.75 2.51 15.13
CA HIS A 95 9.33 2.76 15.41
C HIS A 95 8.94 2.23 16.80
N ASP A 96 9.42 1.03 17.15
CA ASP A 96 9.23 0.40 18.47
C ASP A 96 9.85 1.29 19.58
N ASP A 97 11.10 1.72 19.42
CA ASP A 97 11.79 2.62 20.37
C ASP A 97 11.12 4.00 20.45
N GLY A 98 10.62 4.50 19.32
CA GLY A 98 9.96 5.80 19.21
C GLY A 98 8.67 5.90 20.03
N GLY A 99 7.91 4.81 20.11
CA GLY A 99 6.65 4.76 20.87
C GLY A 99 6.83 4.95 22.38
N GLU A 100 8.00 4.60 22.93
CA GLU A 100 8.25 4.65 24.38
C GLU A 100 8.38 6.09 24.92
N GLY A 101 8.80 7.05 24.08
CA GLY A 101 8.96 8.46 24.44
C GLY A 101 7.75 9.34 24.16
N LEU A 102 6.73 8.82 23.48
CA LEU A 102 5.56 9.58 23.01
C LEU A 102 4.37 9.49 23.96
N SER A 103 3.45 10.45 23.87
CA SER A 103 2.13 10.29 24.47
C SER A 103 1.38 9.17 23.75
N ILE A 104 0.34 8.60 24.38
CA ILE A 104 -0.47 7.54 23.74
C ILE A 104 -1.09 8.05 22.43
N GLU A 105 -1.56 9.31 22.43
CA GLU A 105 -2.17 9.94 21.24
C GLU A 105 -1.13 10.14 20.13
N ASP A 106 0.06 10.65 20.46
CA ASP A 106 1.12 10.86 19.46
C ASP A 106 1.66 9.53 18.90
N ALA A 107 1.77 8.50 19.74
CA ALA A 107 2.15 7.16 19.30
C ALA A 107 1.09 6.56 18.34
N GLN A 108 -0.20 6.76 18.61
CA GLN A 108 -1.29 6.33 17.71
C GLN A 108 -1.25 7.06 16.37
N VAL A 109 -0.98 8.38 16.36
CA VAL A 109 -0.83 9.14 15.11
C VAL A 109 0.36 8.63 14.30
N GLU A 110 1.52 8.45 14.93
CA GLU A 110 2.72 7.97 14.25
C GLU A 110 2.53 6.54 13.70
N HIS A 111 1.82 5.71 14.46
CA HIS A 111 1.45 4.36 14.05
C HIS A 111 0.52 4.36 12.82
N GLY A 112 -0.51 5.22 12.82
CA GLY A 112 -1.41 5.42 11.70
C GLY A 112 -0.70 5.97 10.45
N ASP A 113 0.23 6.91 10.63
CA ASP A 113 1.03 7.47 9.55
C ASP A 113 1.89 6.39 8.87
N LEU A 114 2.57 5.55 9.65
CA LEU A 114 3.37 4.44 9.11
C LEU A 114 2.49 3.36 8.46
N TYR A 115 1.35 3.05 9.07
CA TYR A 115 0.37 2.11 8.52
C TYR A 115 -0.10 2.54 7.13
N ALA A 116 -0.48 3.81 6.98
CA ALA A 116 -0.88 4.38 5.70
C ALA A 116 0.29 4.42 4.70
N ALA A 117 1.48 4.81 5.13
CA ALA A 117 2.67 4.90 4.28
C ALA A 117 3.12 3.54 3.70
N LEU A 118 2.87 2.43 4.41
CA LEU A 118 3.17 1.08 3.95
C LEU A 118 2.15 0.52 2.96
N ASP A 119 0.96 1.13 2.87
CA ASP A 119 -0.03 0.76 1.87
C ASP A 119 0.31 1.45 0.53
N PRO A 120 0.76 0.70 -0.49
CA PRO A 120 1.04 1.30 -1.78
C PRO A 120 -0.21 1.96 -2.38
N ASP A 121 -1.41 1.50 -2.03
CA ASP A 121 -2.71 2.02 -2.48
C ASP A 121 -3.28 3.14 -1.61
N ASP A 122 -2.53 3.63 -0.61
CA ASP A 122 -2.97 4.77 0.20
C ASP A 122 -3.17 6.04 -0.66
N VAL A 123 -4.36 6.61 -0.50
CA VAL A 123 -4.82 7.82 -1.22
C VAL A 123 -5.01 9.00 -0.28
N SER A 124 -4.58 8.88 0.98
CA SER A 124 -4.72 9.94 1.97
C SER A 124 -3.95 11.18 1.53
N THR A 125 -4.63 12.33 1.61
CA THR A 125 -4.02 13.62 1.25
C THR A 125 -3.16 14.11 2.40
N MET A 126 -1.86 14.22 2.19
CA MET A 126 -0.91 14.67 3.21
C MET A 126 -0.49 16.12 2.97
N THR A 127 -0.19 16.85 4.04
CA THR A 127 0.41 18.19 3.89
C THR A 127 1.89 18.04 3.51
N PRO A 128 2.43 18.85 2.57
CA PRO A 128 3.77 18.67 1.99
C PRO A 128 5.00 18.58 2.91
N ASP A 129 4.90 18.85 4.22
CA ASP A 129 6.01 18.72 5.19
C ASP A 129 5.61 17.95 6.46
N SER A 130 4.45 17.28 6.47
CA SER A 130 4.04 16.51 7.64
C SER A 130 4.98 15.34 7.90
N ARG A 131 5.01 14.88 9.15
CA ARG A 131 5.66 13.63 9.53
C ARG A 131 5.14 12.47 8.67
N ALA A 132 3.82 12.39 8.45
CA ALA A 132 3.21 11.42 7.54
C ALA A 132 3.82 11.43 6.13
N MET A 133 4.00 12.61 5.51
CA MET A 133 4.59 12.72 4.17
C MET A 133 6.06 12.30 4.15
N LYS A 134 6.82 12.66 5.20
CA LYS A 134 8.21 12.21 5.38
C LYS A 134 8.31 10.70 5.54
N THR A 135 7.42 10.09 6.33
CA THR A 135 7.29 8.64 6.48
C THR A 135 6.98 7.99 5.13
N LYS A 136 6.01 8.53 4.38
CA LYS A 136 5.65 8.04 3.04
C LYS A 136 6.82 8.12 2.07
N LYS A 137 7.57 9.22 2.04
CA LYS A 137 8.78 9.39 1.23
C LYS A 137 9.86 8.36 1.60
N LEU A 138 10.13 8.19 2.90
CA LEU A 138 11.13 7.24 3.41
C LEU A 138 10.79 5.78 3.04
N VAL A 139 9.53 5.40 3.20
CA VAL A 139 9.06 4.02 3.01
C VAL A 139 8.85 3.68 1.53
N SER A 140 8.51 4.66 0.68
CA SER A 140 8.27 4.44 -0.76
C SER A 140 9.44 3.79 -1.49
N GLN A 141 10.68 4.16 -1.14
CA GLN A 141 11.89 3.55 -1.71
C GLN A 141 11.98 2.06 -1.37
N CYS A 142 11.67 1.71 -0.11
CA CYS A 142 11.67 0.33 0.37
C CYS A 142 10.56 -0.50 -0.30
N ILE A 143 9.36 0.07 -0.47
CA ILE A 143 8.25 -0.57 -1.18
C ILE A 143 8.63 -0.84 -2.63
N LEU A 144 9.21 0.15 -3.31
CA LEU A 144 9.64 0.04 -4.70
C LEU A 144 10.67 -1.10 -4.86
N GLU A 145 11.65 -1.18 -3.96
CA GLU A 145 12.65 -2.24 -3.96
C GLU A 145 11.98 -3.62 -3.77
N CYS A 146 11.07 -3.76 -2.80
CA CYS A 146 10.30 -4.99 -2.58
C CYS A 146 9.56 -5.43 -3.86
N VAL A 147 8.84 -4.51 -4.49
CA VAL A 147 8.05 -4.78 -5.69
C VAL A 147 8.93 -5.11 -6.90
N SER A 148 10.10 -4.47 -7.01
CA SER A 148 11.06 -4.72 -8.09
C SER A 148 11.73 -6.10 -7.98
N LEU A 149 11.98 -6.57 -6.75
CA LEU A 149 12.59 -7.88 -6.49
C LEU A 149 11.58 -9.01 -6.66
N ASP A 150 10.37 -8.83 -6.13
CA ASP A 150 9.29 -9.81 -6.19
C ASP A 150 7.95 -9.15 -5.84
N ARG A 151 7.15 -8.80 -6.86
CA ARG A 151 5.89 -8.08 -6.65
C ARG A 151 4.92 -8.82 -5.73
N GLU A 152 4.73 -10.12 -5.94
CA GLU A 152 3.73 -10.89 -5.19
C GLU A 152 4.17 -11.07 -3.73
N LEU A 153 5.38 -11.59 -3.51
CA LEU A 153 5.88 -11.82 -2.16
C LEU A 153 6.18 -10.51 -1.43
N GLY A 154 6.64 -9.48 -2.14
CA GLY A 154 6.91 -8.16 -1.58
C GLY A 154 5.64 -7.49 -1.06
N LEU A 155 4.56 -7.52 -1.83
CA LEU A 155 3.26 -7.01 -1.37
C LEU A 155 2.68 -7.85 -0.22
N LYS A 156 2.81 -9.20 -0.24
CA LYS A 156 2.41 -10.07 0.89
C LYS A 156 3.19 -9.74 2.16
N MET A 157 4.49 -9.48 2.05
CA MET A 157 5.36 -9.10 3.18
C MET A 157 5.00 -7.73 3.74
N LEU A 158 4.81 -6.71 2.88
CA LEU A 158 4.42 -5.36 3.30
C LEU A 158 3.03 -5.36 3.97
N ALA A 159 2.07 -6.10 3.40
CA ALA A 159 0.76 -6.30 4.01
C ALA A 159 0.86 -6.96 5.39
N ALA A 160 1.74 -7.95 5.57
CA ALA A 160 1.96 -8.53 6.90
C ALA A 160 2.58 -7.52 7.89
N PHE A 161 3.52 -6.69 7.44
CA PHE A 161 4.11 -5.62 8.25
C PHE A 161 3.05 -4.61 8.71
N ARG A 162 2.08 -4.31 7.85
CA ARG A 162 0.96 -3.42 8.16
C ARG A 162 -0.12 -4.09 9.04
N ASP A 163 -0.61 -5.25 8.62
CA ASP A 163 -1.84 -5.85 9.17
C ASP A 163 -1.57 -6.74 10.40
N VAL A 164 -0.37 -7.30 10.51
CA VAL A 164 0.00 -8.22 11.60
C VAL A 164 0.84 -7.52 12.66
N TRP A 165 1.77 -6.63 12.27
CA TRP A 165 2.58 -5.89 13.23
C TRP A 165 1.92 -4.61 13.68
N LEU A 166 1.56 -3.71 12.75
CA LEU A 166 0.96 -2.43 13.14
C LEU A 166 -0.46 -2.63 13.70
N ALA A 167 -1.42 -3.09 12.90
CA ALA A 167 -2.84 -3.12 13.29
C ALA A 167 -3.17 -3.89 14.59
N ILE A 168 -2.37 -4.90 14.95
CA ILE A 168 -2.64 -5.74 16.13
C ILE A 168 -2.03 -5.13 17.41
N SER A 169 -0.93 -4.36 17.29
CA SER A 169 -0.27 -3.71 18.43
C SER A 169 -1.18 -2.73 19.21
N GLU A 170 -2.33 -2.34 18.64
CA GLU A 170 -3.30 -1.42 19.26
C GLU A 170 -4.37 -2.11 20.13
N ARG A 171 -4.46 -3.45 20.17
CA ARG A 171 -5.46 -4.18 20.95
C ARG A 171 -5.01 -4.36 22.41
N ASN A 172 -4.97 -3.26 23.15
CA ASN A 172 -4.73 -3.28 24.60
C ASN A 172 -5.88 -4.01 25.32
N SER A 173 -5.66 -5.26 25.75
CA SER A 173 -6.41 -5.80 26.87
C SER A 173 -5.72 -5.38 28.17
N ASP A 174 -6.41 -4.63 29.02
CA ASP A 174 -5.95 -4.26 30.38
C ASP A 174 -5.74 -5.48 31.30
N LYS A 175 -6.06 -6.69 30.82
CA LYS A 175 -5.98 -7.93 31.57
C LYS A 175 -4.54 -8.46 31.53
N GLU A 176 -3.88 -8.49 32.68
CA GLU A 176 -2.60 -9.20 32.82
C GLU A 176 -2.81 -10.71 32.69
N ALA A 177 -2.05 -11.35 31.80
CA ALA A 177 -2.02 -12.81 31.68
C ALA A 177 -1.64 -13.45 33.03
N GLN A 178 -2.36 -14.50 33.41
CA GLN A 178 -2.14 -15.25 34.65
C GLN A 178 -1.52 -16.63 34.38
N THR A 179 -1.62 -17.11 33.15
CA THR A 179 -1.04 -18.37 32.71
C THR A 179 -0.09 -18.17 31.54
N MET A 180 0.79 -19.14 31.33
CA MET A 180 1.70 -19.13 30.19
C MET A 180 0.96 -19.17 28.86
N GLU A 181 -0.15 -19.90 28.80
CA GLU A 181 -0.97 -20.04 27.58
C GLU A 181 -1.64 -18.71 27.21
N GLU A 182 -2.26 -18.04 28.21
CA GLU A 182 -2.79 -16.68 28.03
C GLU A 182 -1.70 -15.71 27.61
N TYR A 183 -0.52 -15.80 28.23
CA TYR A 183 0.62 -14.94 27.92
C TYR A 183 1.11 -15.15 26.48
N LEU A 184 1.34 -16.40 26.05
CA LEU A 184 1.82 -16.69 24.70
C LEU A 184 0.79 -16.28 23.65
N LYS A 185 -0.49 -16.47 23.90
CA LYS A 185 -1.54 -15.98 23.00
C LYS A 185 -1.46 -14.46 22.85
N TYR A 186 -1.48 -13.75 23.98
CA TYR A 186 -1.38 -12.28 23.98
C TYR A 186 -0.07 -11.79 23.33
N ARG A 187 1.06 -12.44 23.62
CA ARG A 187 2.39 -12.09 23.12
C ARG A 187 2.56 -12.46 21.64
N SER A 188 1.88 -13.49 21.14
CA SER A 188 1.85 -13.82 19.70
C SER A 188 1.03 -12.81 18.91
N GLU A 189 -0.09 -12.35 19.47
CA GLU A 189 -0.96 -11.36 18.84
C GLU A 189 -0.29 -9.97 18.86
N ASN A 190 0.37 -9.57 19.96
CA ASN A 190 0.92 -8.21 20.14
C ASN A 190 2.45 -8.11 20.01
N GLY A 191 3.16 -9.21 19.77
CA GLY A 191 4.63 -9.23 19.82
C GLY A 191 5.34 -8.85 18.54
N GLY A 192 4.62 -8.55 17.45
CA GLY A 192 5.19 -8.16 16.17
C GLY A 192 5.98 -9.24 15.42
N MET A 193 6.32 -10.36 16.05
CA MET A 193 7.20 -11.40 15.49
C MET A 193 6.55 -12.25 14.40
N LEU A 194 5.21 -12.26 14.28
CA LEU A 194 4.51 -13.05 13.25
C LEU A 194 4.80 -12.57 11.82
N VAL A 195 5.22 -11.32 11.65
CA VAL A 195 5.66 -10.77 10.36
C VAL A 195 6.89 -11.48 9.79
N PHE A 196 7.65 -12.18 10.64
CA PHE A 196 8.88 -12.85 10.21
C PHE A 196 8.62 -14.04 9.30
N TRP A 197 7.44 -14.66 9.36
CA TRP A 197 7.12 -15.82 8.51
C TRP A 197 6.84 -15.40 7.05
N PRO A 198 6.05 -14.34 6.77
CA PRO A 198 5.99 -13.71 5.45
C PRO A 198 7.34 -13.15 4.96
N MET A 199 8.13 -12.53 5.85
CA MET A 199 9.49 -12.09 5.49
C MET A 199 10.41 -13.25 5.14
N LEU A 200 10.29 -14.40 5.80
CA LEU A 200 11.02 -15.63 5.46
C LEU A 200 10.62 -16.15 4.07
N GLN A 201 9.32 -16.16 3.75
CA GLN A 201 8.79 -16.49 2.41
C GLN A 201 9.43 -15.57 1.35
N PHE A 202 9.41 -14.26 1.58
CA PHE A 202 10.06 -13.28 0.71
C PHE A 202 11.57 -13.52 0.59
N SER A 203 12.28 -13.74 1.71
CA SER A 203 13.74 -13.96 1.70
C SER A 203 14.15 -15.14 0.83
N LEU A 204 13.34 -16.19 0.80
CA LEU A 204 13.61 -17.44 0.11
C LEU A 204 13.05 -17.46 -1.33
N GLY A 205 12.29 -16.44 -1.75
CA GLY A 205 11.62 -16.43 -3.05
C GLY A 205 10.59 -17.54 -3.21
N MET A 206 9.83 -17.82 -2.15
CA MET A 206 8.83 -18.89 -2.17
C MET A 206 7.56 -18.53 -1.40
N SER A 207 6.40 -18.85 -1.97
CA SER A 207 5.11 -18.87 -1.28
C SER A 207 4.79 -20.27 -0.75
N ILE A 208 4.03 -20.40 0.33
CA ILE A 208 3.42 -21.68 0.73
C ILE A 208 1.90 -21.56 0.60
N SER A 209 1.24 -22.63 0.20
CA SER A 209 -0.23 -22.65 0.06
C SER A 209 -0.91 -22.68 1.43
N GLU A 210 -2.19 -22.29 1.50
CA GLU A 210 -2.97 -22.34 2.75
C GLU A 210 -3.01 -23.76 3.36
N ALA A 211 -3.06 -24.80 2.52
CA ALA A 211 -3.00 -26.19 2.97
C ALA A 211 -1.64 -26.56 3.55
N GLU A 212 -0.54 -26.05 2.97
CA GLU A 212 0.81 -26.21 3.51
C GLU A 212 1.00 -25.42 4.80
N GLU A 213 0.49 -24.18 4.88
CA GLU A 213 0.47 -23.35 6.09
C GLU A 213 -0.25 -24.07 7.24
N ALA A 214 -1.46 -24.60 7.00
CA ALA A 214 -2.21 -25.37 7.98
C ALA A 214 -1.47 -26.66 8.44
N LEU A 215 -0.78 -27.33 7.52
CA LEU A 215 -0.02 -28.54 7.81
C LEU A 215 1.17 -28.26 8.75
N VAL A 216 1.86 -27.14 8.57
CA VAL A 216 3.07 -26.79 9.33
C VAL A 216 2.80 -25.89 10.53
N GLN A 217 1.58 -25.36 10.69
CA GLN A 217 1.22 -24.44 11.79
C GLN A 217 1.70 -24.93 13.16
N PRO A 218 1.50 -26.20 13.58
CA PRO A 218 1.95 -26.64 14.91
C PRO A 218 3.47 -26.65 15.08
N ILE A 219 4.24 -26.74 14.00
CA ILE A 219 5.71 -26.61 14.01
C ILE A 219 6.08 -25.13 14.20
N ILE A 220 5.37 -24.25 13.51
CA ILE A 220 5.62 -22.81 13.51
C ILE A 220 5.17 -22.14 14.80
N ASP A 221 4.14 -22.66 15.46
CA ASP A 221 3.74 -22.24 16.80
C ASP A 221 4.88 -22.46 17.81
N ALA A 222 5.53 -23.64 17.76
CA ALA A 222 6.67 -23.96 18.61
C ALA A 222 7.90 -23.08 18.29
N ALA A 223 8.14 -22.80 17.00
CA ALA A 223 9.19 -21.86 16.59
C ALA A 223 8.92 -20.44 17.10
N THR A 224 7.67 -19.98 16.98
CA THR A 224 7.23 -18.66 17.43
C THR A 224 7.37 -18.53 18.95
N GLU A 225 6.97 -19.54 19.73
CA GLU A 225 7.17 -19.57 21.19
C GLU A 225 8.66 -19.43 21.54
N GLY A 226 9.54 -20.21 20.91
CA GLY A 226 10.98 -20.13 21.15
C GLY A 226 11.55 -18.74 20.85
N LEU A 227 11.08 -18.11 19.77
CA LEU A 227 11.52 -16.78 19.36
C LEU A 227 11.07 -15.69 20.33
N LEU A 228 9.79 -15.68 20.72
CA LEU A 228 9.22 -14.71 21.67
C LEU A 228 9.91 -14.80 23.04
N LEU A 229 10.08 -16.03 23.54
CA LEU A 229 10.70 -16.24 24.84
C LEU A 229 12.19 -15.90 24.86
N ALA A 230 12.89 -16.11 23.75
CA ALA A 230 14.28 -15.67 23.63
C ALA A 230 14.37 -14.14 23.73
N ASN A 231 13.46 -13.40 23.09
CA ASN A 231 13.40 -11.94 23.23
C ASN A 231 13.20 -11.54 24.69
N ASP A 232 12.16 -12.06 25.35
CA ASP A 232 11.86 -11.76 26.76
C ASP A 232 13.02 -12.09 27.72
N TYR A 233 13.77 -13.16 27.46
CA TYR A 233 14.90 -13.58 28.30
C TYR A 233 16.07 -12.59 28.23
N PHE A 234 16.42 -12.14 27.03
CA PHE A 234 17.56 -11.26 26.80
C PHE A 234 17.23 -9.78 26.97
N SER A 235 15.96 -9.39 26.76
CA SER A 235 15.52 -8.00 26.94
C SER A 235 15.20 -7.62 28.37
N TRP A 236 15.04 -8.60 29.25
CA TRP A 236 14.66 -8.41 30.65
C TRP A 236 15.46 -7.31 31.37
N GLU A 237 16.79 -7.37 31.34
CA GLU A 237 17.62 -6.42 32.09
C GLU A 237 17.45 -4.97 31.60
N ARG A 238 17.24 -4.79 30.29
CA ARG A 238 16.97 -3.48 29.69
C ARG A 238 15.59 -2.98 30.11
N GLU A 239 14.55 -3.76 29.82
CA GLU A 239 13.15 -3.39 30.08
C GLU A 239 12.89 -3.16 31.58
N TYR A 240 13.52 -3.97 32.43
CA TYR A 240 13.42 -3.79 33.87
C TYR A 240 14.07 -2.48 34.33
N ARG A 241 15.20 -2.07 33.74
CA ARG A 241 15.84 -0.78 34.04
C ARG A 241 15.00 0.39 33.56
N GLU A 242 14.39 0.30 32.37
CA GLU A 242 13.46 1.30 31.84
C GLU A 242 12.22 1.45 32.72
N LEU A 243 11.71 0.34 33.28
CA LEU A 243 10.63 0.36 34.26
C LEU A 243 11.06 1.04 35.58
N GLN A 244 12.29 0.78 36.06
CA GLN A 244 12.81 1.40 37.29
C GLN A 244 13.13 2.89 37.11
N SER A 245 13.63 3.30 35.95
CA SER A 245 13.90 4.71 35.62
C SER A 245 12.62 5.51 35.38
N GLY A 246 11.49 4.83 35.18
CA GLY A 246 10.21 5.44 34.85
C GLY A 246 10.06 5.78 33.36
N GLN A 247 11.00 5.33 32.51
CA GLN A 247 10.89 5.42 31.06
C GLN A 247 9.75 4.53 30.54
N SER A 248 9.56 3.36 31.13
CA SER A 248 8.42 2.49 30.84
C SER A 248 7.43 2.43 32.00
N LYS A 249 6.13 2.31 31.68
CA LYS A 249 5.04 2.17 32.66
C LYS A 249 4.70 0.71 32.98
N ARG A 250 5.04 -0.24 32.09
CA ARG A 250 4.71 -1.66 32.20
C ARG A 250 5.76 -2.50 31.49
N ILE A 251 6.02 -3.69 32.02
CA ILE A 251 6.84 -4.71 31.36
C ILE A 251 5.95 -5.86 30.89
N VAL A 252 6.15 -6.33 29.65
CA VAL A 252 5.42 -7.47 29.07
C VAL A 252 6.43 -8.57 28.80
N SER A 253 6.78 -9.34 29.83
CA SER A 253 7.81 -10.38 29.75
C SER A 253 7.36 -11.66 30.47
N ALA A 254 7.68 -12.82 29.92
CA ALA A 254 7.50 -14.11 30.60
C ALA A 254 8.27 -14.18 31.94
N VAL A 255 9.36 -13.43 32.10
CA VAL A 255 10.09 -13.34 33.38
C VAL A 255 9.20 -12.69 34.44
N ASP A 256 8.58 -11.55 34.12
CA ASP A 256 7.62 -10.87 35.00
C ASP A 256 6.40 -11.73 35.31
N LEU A 257 5.88 -12.48 34.31
CA LEU A 257 4.79 -13.43 34.53
C LEU A 257 5.13 -14.43 35.64
N PHE A 258 6.32 -15.03 35.61
CA PHE A 258 6.72 -16.01 36.64
C PHE A 258 6.99 -15.36 38.00
N ILE A 259 7.54 -14.15 38.03
CA ILE A 259 7.70 -13.40 39.27
C ILE A 259 6.34 -13.16 39.92
N ARG A 260 5.35 -12.67 39.16
CA ARG A 260 4.02 -12.35 39.69
C ARG A 260 3.18 -13.58 40.03
N THR A 261 3.18 -14.60 39.17
CA THR A 261 2.25 -15.75 39.30
C THR A 261 2.80 -16.89 40.15
N LYS A 262 4.13 -17.05 40.18
CA LYS A 262 4.80 -18.13 40.93
C LYS A 262 5.65 -17.63 42.11
N GLY A 263 5.82 -16.32 42.27
CA GLY A 263 6.64 -15.74 43.34
C GLY A 263 8.13 -16.06 43.23
N LEU A 264 8.63 -16.33 42.02
CA LEU A 264 10.03 -16.68 41.79
C LEU A 264 10.94 -15.46 41.95
N SER A 265 12.22 -15.72 42.30
CA SER A 265 13.27 -14.72 42.16
C SER A 265 13.52 -14.40 40.68
N ILE A 266 14.22 -13.30 40.38
CA ILE A 266 14.56 -12.95 38.99
C ILE A 266 15.36 -14.08 38.34
N ASP A 267 16.36 -14.62 39.04
CA ASP A 267 17.22 -15.69 38.51
C ASP A 267 16.41 -16.98 38.27
N ASP A 268 15.56 -17.38 39.23
CA ASP A 268 14.70 -18.56 39.08
C ASP A 268 13.66 -18.39 37.95
N ALA A 269 13.12 -17.18 37.79
CA ALA A 269 12.19 -16.86 36.71
C ALA A 269 12.89 -16.91 35.33
N LYS A 270 14.11 -16.36 35.23
CA LYS A 270 14.92 -16.48 34.00
C LYS A 270 15.26 -17.94 33.70
N ASP A 271 15.59 -18.75 34.70
CA ASP A 271 15.85 -20.17 34.52
C ASP A 271 14.61 -20.96 34.07
N GLU A 272 13.41 -20.58 34.52
CA GLU A 272 12.15 -21.12 34.01
C GLU A 272 11.91 -20.73 32.55
N VAL A 273 12.11 -19.46 32.17
CA VAL A 273 12.01 -19.02 30.77
C VAL A 273 13.02 -19.76 29.89
N LYS A 274 14.26 -19.90 30.34
CA LYS A 274 15.30 -20.67 29.65
C LYS A 274 14.90 -22.12 29.41
N ARG A 275 14.31 -22.80 30.40
CA ARG A 275 13.78 -24.16 30.24
C ARG A 275 12.65 -24.22 29.22
N LYS A 276 11.78 -23.21 29.18
CA LYS A 276 10.71 -23.12 28.17
C LYS A 276 11.24 -22.92 26.75
N ILE A 277 12.23 -22.04 26.56
CA ILE A 277 12.89 -21.87 25.25
C ILE A 277 13.44 -23.21 24.74
N ILE A 278 14.20 -23.94 25.58
CA ILE A 278 14.76 -25.25 25.22
C ILE A 278 13.66 -26.27 24.92
N THR A 279 12.53 -26.19 25.63
CA THR A 279 11.38 -27.08 25.39
C THR A 279 10.71 -26.77 24.05
N ALA A 280 10.53 -25.49 23.72
CA ALA A 280 9.95 -25.05 22.45
C ALA A 280 10.83 -25.45 21.25
N GLU A 281 12.15 -25.26 21.35
CA GLU A 281 13.10 -25.71 20.32
C GLU A 281 13.09 -27.23 20.11
N ARG A 282 12.93 -27.99 21.20
CA ARG A 282 12.77 -29.45 21.12
C ARG A 282 11.45 -29.83 20.47
N ASP A 283 10.35 -29.21 20.87
CA ASP A 283 9.01 -29.48 20.31
C ASP A 283 8.99 -29.17 18.80
N PHE A 284 9.62 -28.06 18.38
CA PHE A 284 9.85 -27.75 16.97
C PHE A 284 10.56 -28.90 16.24
N CYS A 285 11.68 -29.40 16.79
CA CYS A 285 12.43 -30.50 16.17
C CYS A 285 11.62 -31.80 16.11
N GLU A 286 10.94 -32.16 17.20
CA GLU A 286 10.14 -33.39 17.29
C GLU A 286 8.98 -33.37 16.30
N ARG A 287 8.27 -32.24 16.18
CA ARG A 287 7.16 -32.07 15.23
C ARG A 287 7.62 -32.07 13.79
N ARG A 288 8.72 -31.37 13.47
CA ARG A 288 9.34 -31.41 12.14
C ARG A 288 9.73 -32.84 11.75
N ASP A 289 10.47 -33.53 12.62
CA ASP A 289 10.96 -34.86 12.33
C ASP A 289 9.81 -35.87 12.22
N LYS A 290 8.73 -35.69 13.00
CA LYS A 290 7.49 -36.45 12.88
C LYS A 290 6.80 -36.21 11.53
N LEU A 291 6.70 -34.96 11.09
CA LEU A 291 6.13 -34.62 9.77
C LEU A 291 6.96 -35.21 8.63
N TYR A 292 8.29 -35.08 8.68
CA TYR A 292 9.18 -35.64 7.66
C TYR A 292 9.10 -37.17 7.56
N LYS A 293 8.85 -37.86 8.68
CA LYS A 293 8.60 -39.31 8.70
C LYS A 293 7.21 -39.67 8.19
N ALA A 294 6.19 -38.90 8.55
CA ALA A 294 4.80 -39.16 8.16
C ALA A 294 4.53 -38.86 6.68
N CYS A 295 5.24 -37.87 6.11
CA CYS A 295 5.09 -37.42 4.74
C CYS A 295 6.44 -37.45 4.02
N PRO A 296 6.98 -38.62 3.64
CA PRO A 296 8.31 -38.72 3.00
C PRO A 296 8.40 -37.90 1.69
N ASP A 297 7.30 -37.84 0.93
CA ASP A 297 7.18 -37.11 -0.34
C ASP A 297 6.91 -35.60 -0.16
N ILE A 298 6.97 -35.07 1.06
CA ILE A 298 6.85 -33.63 1.32
C ILE A 298 7.86 -32.85 0.46
N SER A 299 7.36 -31.78 -0.16
CA SER A 299 8.10 -30.99 -1.14
C SER A 299 9.41 -30.45 -0.56
N LEU A 300 10.46 -30.42 -1.39
CA LEU A 300 11.76 -29.86 -0.96
C LEU A 300 11.65 -28.39 -0.56
N LYS A 301 10.75 -27.66 -1.23
CA LYS A 301 10.37 -26.28 -0.93
C LYS A 301 9.88 -26.14 0.51
N LEU A 302 8.89 -26.95 0.91
CA LEU A 302 8.34 -26.91 2.26
C LEU A 302 9.34 -27.37 3.33
N LYS A 303 10.15 -28.41 3.04
CA LYS A 303 11.27 -28.82 3.92
C LYS A 303 12.25 -27.68 4.15
N ARG A 304 12.65 -26.98 3.07
CA ARG A 304 13.58 -25.84 3.16
C ARG A 304 12.98 -24.72 4.00
N TRP A 305 11.70 -24.42 3.82
CA TRP A 305 11.01 -23.39 4.61
C TRP A 305 10.97 -23.73 6.10
N ILE A 306 10.57 -24.96 6.46
CA ILE A 306 10.55 -25.43 7.86
C ILE A 306 11.96 -25.39 8.47
N ASP A 307 12.98 -25.87 7.76
CA ASP A 307 14.35 -25.86 8.28
C ASP A 307 14.86 -24.43 8.50
N CYS A 308 14.54 -23.50 7.60
CA CYS A 308 14.90 -22.09 7.76
C CYS A 308 14.12 -21.40 8.88
N ALA A 309 12.90 -21.82 9.20
CA ALA A 309 12.18 -21.33 10.38
C ALA A 309 12.92 -21.68 11.68
N GLY A 310 13.52 -22.87 11.77
CA GLY A 310 14.40 -23.23 12.89
C GLY A 310 15.67 -22.37 12.94
N LEU A 311 16.26 -22.05 11.78
CA LEU A 311 17.41 -21.15 11.72
C LEU A 311 17.05 -19.73 12.19
N ALA A 312 15.87 -19.22 11.82
CA ALA A 312 15.36 -17.93 12.28
C ALA A 312 15.31 -17.85 13.82
N VAL A 313 14.79 -18.89 14.48
CA VAL A 313 14.76 -18.96 15.95
C VAL A 313 16.17 -18.89 16.54
N SER A 314 17.08 -19.72 16.03
CA SER A 314 18.47 -19.78 16.52
C SER A 314 19.25 -18.49 16.27
N GLY A 315 19.02 -17.85 15.12
CA GLY A 315 19.66 -16.62 14.69
C GLY A 315 19.21 -15.44 15.55
N ASN A 316 17.91 -15.32 15.81
CA ASN A 316 17.36 -14.33 16.74
C ASN A 316 17.94 -14.51 18.16
N HIS A 317 18.00 -15.75 18.65
CA HIS A 317 18.57 -16.07 19.94
C HIS A 317 20.05 -15.64 20.02
N TYR A 318 20.85 -15.98 19.01
CA TYR A 318 22.26 -15.62 18.97
C TYR A 318 22.45 -14.10 18.89
N TRP A 319 21.66 -13.41 18.07
CA TRP A 319 21.70 -11.95 17.99
C TRP A 319 21.36 -11.30 19.33
N CYS A 320 20.25 -11.67 19.98
CA CYS A 320 19.82 -11.14 21.27
C CYS A 320 20.89 -11.30 22.37
N SER A 321 21.66 -12.39 22.33
CA SER A 321 22.71 -12.64 23.31
C SER A 321 23.89 -11.65 23.23
N ALA A 322 24.08 -10.97 22.10
CA ALA A 322 25.25 -10.11 21.85
C ALA A 322 24.91 -8.69 21.36
N CYS A 323 23.69 -8.42 20.94
CA CYS A 323 23.35 -7.14 20.31
C CYS A 323 23.42 -5.97 21.32
N PRO A 324 23.90 -4.79 20.89
CA PRO A 324 23.93 -3.60 21.74
C PRO A 324 22.56 -3.26 22.32
N ARG A 325 21.48 -3.47 21.54
CA ARG A 325 20.10 -3.27 21.98
C ARG A 325 19.81 -3.90 23.34
N GLN A 326 20.21 -5.17 23.53
CA GLN A 326 19.96 -5.90 24.78
C GLN A 326 21.13 -5.85 25.79
N ASN A 327 22.30 -5.38 25.40
CA ASN A 327 23.53 -5.55 26.18
C ASN A 327 24.30 -4.26 26.49
N ALA A 328 23.95 -3.10 25.90
CA ALA A 328 24.65 -1.84 26.11
C ALA A 328 24.67 -1.40 27.58
N TRP A 329 23.66 -1.81 28.34
CA TRP A 329 23.54 -1.59 29.78
C TRP A 329 24.71 -2.14 30.60
N LYS A 330 25.45 -3.13 30.07
CA LYS A 330 26.66 -3.72 30.69
C LYS A 330 27.83 -2.74 30.72
N HIS A 331 27.80 -1.72 29.88
CA HIS A 331 28.84 -0.70 29.75
C HIS A 331 28.42 0.68 30.27
N ALA A 332 27.19 0.82 30.78
CA ALA A 332 26.72 2.05 31.38
C ALA A 332 27.16 2.11 32.86
N ASP A 333 27.95 3.13 33.22
CA ASP A 333 28.50 3.38 34.57
C ASP A 333 27.46 3.79 35.63
N THR A 334 26.16 3.62 35.37
CA THR A 334 25.12 4.01 36.32
C THR A 334 24.91 2.90 37.35
N PRO A 335 25.25 3.10 38.64
CA PRO A 335 24.93 2.14 39.68
C PRO A 335 23.41 2.01 39.78
N ILE A 336 22.89 0.81 40.01
CA ILE A 336 21.52 0.64 40.49
C ILE A 336 21.46 1.40 41.81
N ALA A 337 20.78 2.56 41.82
CA ALA A 337 20.58 3.31 43.05
C ALA A 337 19.84 2.40 44.04
N ASN A 338 20.54 1.98 45.08
CA ASN A 338 19.94 1.35 46.25
C ASN A 338 19.06 2.39 46.96
N GLY A 339 17.84 2.58 46.47
CA GLY A 339 16.90 3.51 47.09
C GLY A 339 15.84 4.06 46.15
N VAL A 340 14.87 3.23 45.76
CA VAL A 340 13.43 3.34 46.04
C VAL A 340 12.81 2.11 45.39
N LYS A 341 12.52 1.06 46.17
CA LYS A 341 11.77 -0.10 45.68
C LYS A 341 10.34 0.35 45.35
N ARG A 342 10.04 0.62 44.08
CA ARG A 342 8.64 0.66 43.65
C ARG A 342 8.14 -0.78 43.71
N LYS A 343 7.46 -1.13 44.80
CA LYS A 343 6.84 -2.45 44.98
C LYS A 343 5.91 -2.69 43.80
N LEU A 344 6.02 -3.86 43.16
CA LEU A 344 4.97 -4.44 42.31
C LEU A 344 3.66 -4.40 43.12
N SER A 345 2.78 -3.47 42.77
CA SER A 345 1.63 -3.13 43.60
C SER A 345 0.56 -4.21 43.48
N HIS A 346 0.30 -4.88 44.60
CA HIS A 346 -0.96 -5.58 44.84
C HIS A 346 -2.01 -4.53 45.21
N GLY A 347 -2.87 -4.16 44.27
CA GLY A 347 -3.92 -3.18 44.53
C GLY A 347 -5.05 -3.28 43.52
N ALA A 348 -6.11 -3.99 43.90
CA ALA A 348 -7.40 -3.91 43.23
C ALA A 348 -7.98 -2.51 43.44
N VAL A 349 -8.07 -1.72 42.37
CA VAL A 349 -8.76 -0.43 42.38
C VAL A 349 -10.18 -0.67 41.85
N VAL A 350 -11.15 -0.55 42.75
CA VAL A 350 -12.58 -0.50 42.43
C VAL A 350 -12.90 0.92 41.98
N ILE A 351 -13.28 1.09 40.72
CA ILE A 351 -13.79 2.37 40.19
C ILE A 351 -15.30 2.26 39.96
N LYS A 352 -16.00 3.27 40.49
CA LYS A 352 -17.46 3.46 40.45
C LYS A 352 -17.93 3.74 39.02
N GLN A 353 -19.11 3.19 38.69
CA GLN A 353 -19.90 3.52 37.50
C GLN A 353 -20.41 4.97 37.53
N GLU A 354 -20.25 5.68 36.41
CA GLU A 354 -21.04 6.86 36.06
C GLU A 354 -21.92 6.57 34.81
N ALA A 355 -23.23 6.76 35.01
CA ALA A 355 -24.20 7.59 34.26
C ALA A 355 -24.13 7.81 32.72
N PRO A 356 -25.27 8.14 32.06
CA PRO A 356 -25.67 7.53 30.80
C PRO A 356 -25.45 8.38 29.53
N LEU A 357 -25.49 7.64 28.41
CA LEU A 357 -25.50 8.02 27.00
C LEU A 357 -26.27 9.32 26.67
N LYS A 358 -25.56 10.30 26.09
CA LYS A 358 -26.15 11.44 25.39
C LYS A 358 -26.68 10.99 24.02
N LYS A 359 -27.99 11.15 23.82
CA LYS A 359 -28.69 10.95 22.54
C LYS A 359 -28.19 11.95 21.48
N ARG A 360 -27.97 11.45 20.26
CA ARG A 360 -27.74 12.22 19.04
C ARG A 360 -28.91 13.18 18.77
N LYS A 361 -28.59 14.40 18.35
CA LYS A 361 -29.54 15.37 17.80
C LYS A 361 -29.74 15.05 16.32
N ASP A 362 -30.92 14.58 15.97
CA ASP A 362 -31.38 14.50 14.58
C ASP A 362 -31.64 15.91 14.04
N SER A 363 -31.29 16.12 12.77
CA SER A 363 -31.51 17.37 12.03
C SER A 363 -32.99 17.51 11.63
N PRO A 364 -33.53 18.74 11.47
CA PRO A 364 -34.95 18.93 11.28
C PRO A 364 -35.37 18.53 9.86
N VAL A 365 -36.27 17.55 9.81
CA VAL A 365 -37.09 17.22 8.63
C VAL A 365 -38.08 18.35 8.42
N PHE A 366 -38.20 18.83 7.18
CA PHE A 366 -39.22 19.79 6.76
C PHE A 366 -40.60 19.17 6.96
N ASP A 367 -41.36 19.67 7.93
CA ASP A 367 -42.81 19.44 8.02
C ASP A 367 -43.50 20.27 6.93
N LEU A 368 -44.00 19.59 5.90
CA LEU A 368 -45.00 20.13 4.98
C LEU A 368 -46.39 19.82 5.55
N GLU A 369 -46.94 20.74 6.32
CA GLU A 369 -48.39 20.77 6.55
C GLU A 369 -49.07 21.33 5.29
N SER A 370 -49.81 20.47 4.62
CA SER A 370 -50.69 20.82 3.50
C SER A 370 -51.86 21.66 3.99
N SER A 371 -51.87 22.95 3.70
CA SER A 371 -53.12 23.70 3.53
C SER A 371 -53.35 23.91 2.04
N ALA A 372 -54.26 23.11 1.48
CA ALA A 372 -54.80 23.34 0.16
C ALA A 372 -55.70 24.58 0.22
N SER A 373 -55.15 25.75 -0.14
CA SER A 373 -55.93 26.90 -0.56
C SER A 373 -55.73 27.10 -2.05
N GLU A 374 -56.85 27.13 -2.77
CA GLU A 374 -56.93 27.54 -4.17
C GLU A 374 -56.35 28.95 -4.31
N SER A 375 -55.07 29.05 -4.65
CA SER A 375 -54.43 30.31 -5.06
C SER A 375 -54.25 30.26 -6.57
N GLY A 376 -55.06 31.06 -7.26
CA GLY A 376 -54.87 31.34 -8.67
C GLY A 376 -53.48 31.95 -8.92
N LEU A 377 -53.00 31.78 -10.15
CA LEU A 377 -51.70 32.19 -10.69
C LEU A 377 -51.36 33.70 -10.59
N SER A 378 -52.03 34.49 -9.75
CA SER A 378 -51.92 35.96 -9.67
C SER A 378 -50.84 36.49 -8.71
N GLU A 379 -50.13 35.65 -7.95
CA GLU A 379 -49.14 36.10 -6.95
C GLU A 379 -47.67 35.80 -7.31
N VAL A 380 -47.41 35.27 -8.52
CA VAL A 380 -46.04 34.89 -8.93
C VAL A 380 -45.06 36.07 -8.90
N SER A 381 -45.55 37.30 -9.14
CA SER A 381 -44.74 38.53 -9.10
C SER A 381 -44.28 38.93 -7.69
N ASN A 382 -44.89 38.39 -6.64
CA ASN A 382 -44.61 38.75 -5.25
C ASN A 382 -43.67 37.76 -4.57
N PHE A 383 -43.26 36.68 -5.25
CA PHE A 383 -42.26 35.77 -4.69
C PHE A 383 -40.91 36.49 -4.58
N PRO A 384 -40.27 36.51 -3.40
CA PRO A 384 -38.97 37.12 -3.24
C PRO A 384 -37.92 36.37 -4.05
N PHE A 385 -36.99 37.11 -4.66
CA PHE A 385 -35.80 36.50 -5.23
C PHE A 385 -34.94 35.97 -4.08
N TYR A 386 -34.78 34.65 -3.99
CA TYR A 386 -33.91 34.01 -3.01
C TYR A 386 -32.98 33.02 -3.72
N LYS A 387 -31.80 32.80 -3.15
CA LYS A 387 -30.88 31.78 -3.64
C LYS A 387 -31.37 30.42 -3.12
N PRO A 388 -31.79 29.48 -3.99
CA PRO A 388 -32.26 28.17 -3.54
C PRO A 388 -31.12 27.34 -2.95
N SER A 389 -31.47 26.29 -2.23
CA SER A 389 -30.50 25.31 -1.72
C SER A 389 -29.66 24.72 -2.84
N GLU A 390 -28.36 24.58 -2.61
CA GLU A 390 -27.42 23.96 -3.55
C GLU A 390 -27.54 22.42 -3.56
N LEU A 391 -28.43 21.83 -2.74
CA LEU A 391 -28.62 20.39 -2.60
C LEU A 391 -28.80 19.67 -3.95
N ALA A 392 -29.70 20.17 -4.80
CA ALA A 392 -29.97 19.55 -6.10
C ALA A 392 -28.75 19.61 -7.03
N LEU A 393 -27.97 20.67 -6.92
CA LEU A 393 -26.77 20.91 -7.72
C LEU A 393 -25.60 20.02 -7.27
N GLU A 394 -25.40 19.90 -5.97
CA GLU A 394 -24.26 19.20 -5.37
C GLU A 394 -24.48 17.69 -5.23
N ALA A 395 -25.72 17.20 -5.19
CA ALA A 395 -25.99 15.78 -4.94
C ALA A 395 -25.27 14.82 -5.92
N PRO A 396 -25.28 15.06 -7.25
CA PRO A 396 -24.50 14.24 -8.19
C PRO A 396 -22.98 14.32 -7.96
N SER A 397 -22.46 15.51 -7.62
CA SER A 397 -21.04 15.74 -7.34
C SER A 397 -20.57 15.00 -6.08
N LYS A 398 -21.35 15.09 -5.00
CA LYS A 398 -21.09 14.37 -3.75
C LYS A 398 -21.16 12.87 -3.95
N TYR A 399 -22.10 12.40 -4.78
CA TYR A 399 -22.23 10.98 -5.09
C TYR A 399 -21.01 10.42 -5.81
N VAL A 400 -20.57 11.02 -6.92
CA VAL A 400 -19.38 10.53 -7.64
C VAL A 400 -18.12 10.63 -6.79
N SER A 401 -18.02 11.67 -5.95
CA SER A 401 -16.89 11.87 -5.04
C SER A 401 -16.85 10.84 -3.90
N SER A 402 -17.99 10.21 -3.56
CA SER A 402 -18.05 9.18 -2.51
C SER A 402 -17.57 7.80 -2.98
N MET A 403 -17.36 7.61 -4.29
CA MET A 403 -16.93 6.32 -4.84
C MET A 403 -15.42 6.09 -4.64
N PRO A 404 -14.97 4.84 -4.37
CA PRO A 404 -13.55 4.51 -4.16
C PRO A 404 -12.71 4.93 -5.36
N SER A 405 -11.56 5.59 -5.20
CA SER A 405 -10.71 6.03 -6.34
C SER A 405 -9.37 5.30 -6.37
N LYS A 406 -8.75 5.16 -7.56
CA LYS A 406 -7.42 4.55 -7.72
C LYS A 406 -6.27 5.42 -7.22
N GLY A 407 -6.53 6.65 -6.75
CA GLY A 407 -5.52 7.54 -6.13
C GLY A 407 -4.43 8.12 -7.03
N VAL A 408 -4.22 7.58 -8.24
CA VAL A 408 -3.05 7.86 -9.10
C VAL A 408 -2.72 9.35 -9.23
N ARG A 409 -3.71 10.23 -9.37
CA ARG A 409 -3.47 11.68 -9.51
C ARG A 409 -2.97 12.33 -8.23
N ALA A 410 -3.53 11.96 -7.08
CA ALA A 410 -3.08 12.49 -5.80
C ALA A 410 -1.63 12.06 -5.53
N THR A 411 -1.33 10.77 -5.73
CA THR A 411 0.05 10.25 -5.60
C THR A 411 0.99 10.90 -6.60
N LEU A 412 0.55 11.19 -7.82
CA LEU A 412 1.36 11.90 -8.82
C LEU A 412 1.66 13.35 -8.42
N ILE A 413 0.68 14.09 -7.86
CA ILE A 413 0.90 15.44 -7.32
C ILE A 413 1.93 15.39 -6.20
N GLU A 414 1.76 14.46 -5.25
CA GLU A 414 2.71 14.28 -4.13
C GLU A 414 4.12 13.94 -4.64
N ALA A 415 4.23 13.02 -5.60
CA ALA A 415 5.50 12.62 -6.19
C ALA A 415 6.18 13.77 -6.94
N LEU A 416 5.45 14.52 -7.77
CA LEU A 416 6.01 15.66 -8.51
C LEU A 416 6.41 16.81 -7.57
N ASN A 417 5.74 16.95 -6.42
CA ASN A 417 6.05 18.00 -5.47
C ASN A 417 7.41 17.82 -4.77
N ILE A 418 7.99 16.62 -4.82
CA ILE A 418 9.39 16.38 -4.42
C ILE A 418 10.34 17.27 -5.24
N TRP A 419 10.06 17.50 -6.52
CA TRP A 419 10.90 18.34 -7.38
C TRP A 419 10.38 19.77 -7.55
N LEU A 420 9.06 19.96 -7.52
CA LEU A 420 8.44 21.25 -7.81
C LEU A 420 8.29 22.16 -6.57
N HIS A 421 8.39 21.62 -5.36
CA HIS A 421 8.34 22.38 -4.10
C HIS A 421 7.24 23.47 -4.07
N VAL A 422 6.04 23.13 -4.54
CA VAL A 422 4.89 24.02 -4.57
C VAL A 422 4.38 24.25 -3.14
N PRO A 423 4.02 25.49 -2.75
CA PRO A 423 3.49 25.77 -1.42
C PRO A 423 2.24 24.95 -1.06
N SER A 424 2.15 24.55 0.21
CA SER A 424 1.11 23.63 0.72
C SER A 424 -0.33 24.11 0.50
N ASP A 425 -0.60 25.41 0.63
CA ASP A 425 -1.89 26.03 0.35
C ASP A 425 -2.24 25.93 -1.15
N ARG A 426 -1.26 26.11 -2.03
CA ARG A 426 -1.44 25.98 -3.49
C ARG A 426 -1.63 24.53 -3.91
N ILE A 427 -0.89 23.58 -3.33
CA ILE A 427 -1.11 22.14 -3.55
C ILE A 427 -2.54 21.74 -3.23
N LYS A 428 -3.09 22.17 -2.09
CA LYS A 428 -4.49 21.88 -1.71
C LYS A 428 -5.48 22.43 -2.74
N ALA A 429 -5.27 23.66 -3.22
CA ALA A 429 -6.09 24.25 -4.26
C ALA A 429 -5.99 23.48 -5.58
N ILE A 430 -4.79 23.11 -6.03
CA ILE A 430 -4.56 22.31 -7.24
C ILE A 430 -5.26 20.95 -7.13
N MET A 431 -5.12 20.24 -6.01
CA MET A 431 -5.77 18.96 -5.78
C MET A 431 -7.29 19.07 -5.84
N SER A 432 -7.87 20.11 -5.22
CA SER A 432 -9.31 20.36 -5.27
C SER A 432 -9.81 20.59 -6.70
N VAL A 433 -9.11 21.43 -7.47
CA VAL A 433 -9.43 21.74 -8.87
C VAL A 433 -9.36 20.49 -9.73
N ILE A 434 -8.24 19.76 -9.69
CA ILE A 434 -8.04 18.54 -10.49
C ILE A 434 -9.08 17.47 -10.14
N ASN A 435 -9.39 17.28 -8.86
CA ASN A 435 -10.41 16.32 -8.44
C ASN A 435 -11.82 16.73 -8.92
N SER A 436 -12.17 18.02 -8.84
CA SER A 436 -13.45 18.53 -9.32
C SER A 436 -13.60 18.33 -10.84
N LEU A 437 -12.59 18.76 -11.62
CA LEU A 437 -12.57 18.59 -13.07
C LEU A 437 -12.61 17.13 -13.48
N HIS A 438 -11.87 16.28 -12.78
CA HIS A 438 -11.92 14.85 -13.02
C HIS A 438 -13.30 14.27 -12.76
N ASN A 439 -13.89 14.51 -11.59
CA ASN A 439 -15.20 13.99 -11.25
C ASN A 439 -16.30 14.51 -12.20
N ALA A 440 -16.20 15.77 -12.65
CA ALA A 440 -17.07 16.32 -13.69
C ALA A 440 -16.95 15.54 -15.00
N SER A 441 -15.71 15.31 -15.47
CA SER A 441 -15.46 14.52 -16.69
C SER A 441 -15.98 13.09 -16.56
N LEU A 442 -15.93 12.47 -15.38
CA LEU A 442 -16.45 11.12 -15.19
C LEU A 442 -17.97 11.03 -15.30
N ILE A 443 -18.68 12.01 -14.75
CA ILE A 443 -20.14 12.06 -14.88
C ILE A 443 -20.56 12.14 -16.35
N LEU A 444 -19.82 12.95 -17.14
CA LEU A 444 -20.08 13.09 -18.57
C LEU A 444 -19.65 11.85 -19.35
N ASP A 445 -18.44 11.31 -19.13
CA ASP A 445 -17.96 10.08 -19.77
C ASP A 445 -18.94 8.93 -19.55
N ASP A 446 -19.33 8.64 -18.30
CA ASP A 446 -20.24 7.53 -18.00
C ASP A 446 -21.61 7.71 -18.70
N LEU A 447 -22.06 8.96 -18.91
CA LEU A 447 -23.28 9.27 -19.65
C LEU A 447 -23.10 9.11 -21.16
N GLU A 448 -22.00 9.62 -21.70
CA GLU A 448 -21.68 9.60 -23.14
C GLU A 448 -21.41 8.17 -23.64
N ASP A 449 -20.85 7.33 -22.78
CA ASP A 449 -20.60 5.90 -23.02
C ASP A 449 -21.81 5.03 -22.66
N ASN A 450 -22.86 5.61 -22.06
CA ASN A 450 -24.04 4.90 -21.55
C ASN A 450 -23.67 3.77 -20.58
N SER A 451 -22.63 3.98 -19.78
CA SER A 451 -22.09 3.02 -18.82
C SER A 451 -23.03 2.87 -17.62
N PRO A 452 -23.60 1.69 -17.35
CA PRO A 452 -24.53 1.50 -16.25
C PRO A 452 -23.84 1.52 -14.87
N LEU A 453 -22.54 1.17 -14.85
CA LEU A 453 -21.78 0.99 -13.62
C LEU A 453 -20.50 1.83 -13.63
N ARG A 454 -20.19 2.40 -12.47
CA ARG A 454 -18.93 3.04 -12.13
C ARG A 454 -18.34 2.36 -10.90
N ARG A 455 -17.23 1.64 -11.09
CA ARG A 455 -16.49 0.98 -10.00
C ARG A 455 -17.38 0.05 -9.14
N GLY A 456 -18.29 -0.67 -9.80
CA GLY A 456 -19.26 -1.57 -9.16
C GLY A 456 -20.54 -0.89 -8.60
N TYR A 457 -20.67 0.43 -8.68
CA TYR A 457 -21.85 1.19 -8.26
C TYR A 457 -22.63 1.72 -9.46
N PRO A 458 -23.93 2.04 -9.35
CA PRO A 458 -24.67 2.71 -10.43
C PRO A 458 -24.00 4.02 -10.85
N SER A 459 -23.89 4.26 -12.15
CA SER A 459 -23.39 5.54 -12.66
C SER A 459 -24.31 6.71 -12.27
N THR A 460 -23.77 7.91 -12.17
CA THR A 460 -24.50 9.09 -11.67
C THR A 460 -25.80 9.36 -12.43
N HIS A 461 -25.80 9.20 -13.76
CA HIS A 461 -26.98 9.42 -14.60
C HIS A 461 -28.08 8.37 -14.41
N ILE A 462 -27.76 7.19 -13.89
CA ILE A 462 -28.73 6.15 -13.55
C ILE A 462 -29.54 6.56 -12.31
N LEU A 463 -28.92 7.25 -11.34
CA LEU A 463 -29.57 7.68 -10.10
C LEU A 463 -30.28 9.02 -10.21
N PHE A 464 -29.63 10.01 -10.81
CA PHE A 464 -30.11 11.39 -10.84
C PHE A 464 -30.76 11.79 -12.16
N GLY A 465 -30.71 10.90 -13.17
CA GLY A 465 -31.13 11.18 -14.53
C GLY A 465 -30.08 11.97 -15.31
N GLN A 466 -30.17 11.88 -16.64
CA GLN A 466 -29.20 12.47 -17.57
C GLN A 466 -29.13 13.99 -17.43
N ALA A 467 -30.29 14.68 -17.46
CA ALA A 467 -30.34 16.14 -17.44
C ALA A 467 -29.71 16.75 -16.18
N GLN A 468 -30.01 16.20 -15.00
CA GLN A 468 -29.43 16.68 -13.76
C GLN A 468 -27.92 16.40 -13.70
N SER A 469 -27.49 15.23 -14.17
CA SER A 469 -26.08 14.85 -14.20
C SER A 469 -25.26 15.77 -15.09
N ILE A 470 -25.74 16.09 -16.30
CA ILE A 470 -25.13 17.07 -17.21
C ILE A 470 -25.00 18.43 -16.53
N ASN A 471 -26.11 18.93 -15.94
CA ASN A 471 -26.12 20.24 -15.30
C ASN A 471 -25.12 20.32 -14.13
N SER A 472 -25.08 19.31 -13.27
CA SER A 472 -24.14 19.26 -12.14
C SER A 472 -22.68 19.14 -12.60
N ALA A 473 -22.39 18.34 -13.63
CA ALA A 473 -21.04 18.25 -14.18
C ALA A 473 -20.57 19.58 -14.79
N ASN A 474 -21.41 20.24 -15.59
CA ASN A 474 -21.11 21.55 -16.17
C ASN A 474 -20.87 22.62 -15.08
N PHE A 475 -21.66 22.58 -14.01
CA PHE A 475 -21.44 23.46 -12.86
C PHE A 475 -20.10 23.20 -12.17
N MET A 476 -19.67 21.94 -12.04
CA MET A 476 -18.36 21.60 -11.47
C MET A 476 -17.21 22.18 -12.29
N PHE A 477 -17.29 22.17 -13.63
CA PHE A 477 -16.32 22.85 -14.50
C PHE A 477 -16.26 24.36 -14.21
N VAL A 478 -17.41 25.04 -14.16
CA VAL A 478 -17.50 26.47 -13.85
C VAL A 478 -16.89 26.76 -12.48
N ARG A 479 -17.22 25.94 -11.48
CA ARG A 479 -16.72 26.11 -10.12
C ARG A 479 -15.22 25.92 -10.03
N ALA A 480 -14.68 24.90 -10.70
CA ALA A 480 -13.23 24.65 -10.72
C ALA A 480 -12.47 25.83 -11.34
N VAL A 481 -12.96 26.40 -12.45
CA VAL A 481 -12.34 27.59 -13.06
C VAL A 481 -12.41 28.81 -12.13
N GLN A 482 -13.52 29.00 -11.41
CA GLN A 482 -13.64 30.06 -10.40
C GLN A 482 -12.65 29.86 -9.24
N ASP A 483 -12.52 28.62 -8.76
CA ASP A 483 -11.61 28.28 -7.66
C ASP A 483 -10.14 28.53 -8.06
N VAL A 484 -9.75 28.20 -9.30
CA VAL A 484 -8.43 28.55 -9.87
C VAL A 484 -8.23 30.06 -9.90
N ALA A 485 -9.19 30.81 -10.45
CA ALA A 485 -9.09 32.27 -10.57
C ALA A 485 -8.97 32.98 -9.22
N GLN A 486 -9.49 32.40 -8.13
CA GLN A 486 -9.43 32.96 -6.79
C GLN A 486 -8.19 32.50 -6.00
N SER A 487 -7.71 31.28 -6.26
CA SER A 487 -6.76 30.61 -5.37
C SER A 487 -5.39 30.35 -5.98
N LEU A 488 -5.21 30.57 -7.28
CA LEU A 488 -3.97 30.30 -8.02
C LEU A 488 -3.57 31.50 -8.90
N SER A 489 -2.41 31.41 -9.55
CA SER A 489 -1.89 32.46 -10.41
C SER A 489 -2.68 32.64 -11.72
N PRO A 490 -2.59 33.82 -12.38
CA PRO A 490 -3.16 33.99 -13.72
C PRO A 490 -2.61 33.02 -14.77
N ALA A 491 -1.34 32.60 -14.63
CA ALA A 491 -0.74 31.59 -15.50
C ALA A 491 -1.40 30.22 -15.33
N ALA A 492 -1.72 29.84 -14.09
CA ALA A 492 -2.49 28.63 -13.79
C ALA A 492 -3.88 28.65 -14.43
N LEU A 493 -4.57 29.80 -14.40
CA LEU A 493 -5.88 29.97 -15.07
C LEU A 493 -5.79 29.76 -16.58
N VAL A 494 -4.80 30.36 -17.24
CA VAL A 494 -4.58 30.18 -18.68
C VAL A 494 -4.31 28.70 -19.00
N ALA A 495 -3.45 28.05 -18.22
CA ALA A 495 -3.15 26.63 -18.40
C ALA A 495 -4.40 25.74 -18.28
N VAL A 496 -5.27 26.00 -17.30
CA VAL A 496 -6.53 25.26 -17.13
C VAL A 496 -7.45 25.45 -18.32
N LEU A 497 -7.63 26.68 -18.80
CA LEU A 497 -8.52 26.96 -19.93
C LEU A 497 -8.04 26.28 -21.23
N GLU A 498 -6.73 26.36 -21.52
CA GLU A 498 -6.14 25.70 -22.70
C GLU A 498 -6.24 24.18 -22.64
N GLU A 499 -5.92 23.57 -21.48
CA GLU A 499 -6.01 22.12 -21.37
C GLU A 499 -7.47 21.63 -21.32
N LEU A 500 -8.42 22.41 -20.77
CA LEU A 500 -9.85 22.10 -20.86
C LEU A 500 -10.32 22.08 -22.32
N GLU A 501 -9.92 23.06 -23.14
CA GLU A 501 -10.22 23.06 -24.58
C GLU A 501 -9.67 21.79 -25.25
N GLY A 502 -8.43 21.43 -24.92
CA GLY A 502 -7.81 20.18 -25.37
C GLY A 502 -8.61 18.93 -24.97
N LEU A 503 -9.08 18.85 -23.73
CA LEU A 503 -9.90 17.73 -23.24
C LEU A 503 -11.18 17.55 -24.07
N TYR A 504 -11.92 18.63 -24.33
CA TYR A 504 -13.12 18.59 -25.17
C TYR A 504 -12.81 18.23 -26.63
N LEU A 505 -11.68 18.70 -27.17
CA LEU A 505 -11.25 18.33 -28.52
C LEU A 505 -10.96 16.83 -28.61
N GLY A 506 -10.23 16.26 -27.65
CA GLY A 506 -9.96 14.82 -27.59
C GLY A 506 -11.25 14.01 -27.46
N GLN A 507 -12.14 14.39 -26.53
CA GLN A 507 -13.43 13.73 -26.35
C GLN A 507 -14.28 13.77 -27.62
N SER A 508 -14.29 14.89 -28.33
CA SER A 508 -15.06 15.05 -29.57
C SER A 508 -14.67 14.03 -30.63
N TRP A 509 -13.38 13.72 -30.78
CA TRP A 509 -12.92 12.71 -31.74
C TRP A 509 -13.27 11.29 -31.33
N ASP A 510 -13.14 10.95 -30.04
CA ASP A 510 -13.57 9.64 -29.52
C ASP A 510 -15.07 9.42 -29.78
N LEU A 511 -15.91 10.40 -29.46
CA LEU A 511 -17.35 10.36 -29.74
C LEU A 511 -17.66 10.31 -31.23
N TYR A 512 -16.96 11.10 -32.05
CA TYR A 512 -17.16 11.14 -33.49
C TYR A 512 -16.88 9.77 -34.13
N TRP A 513 -15.75 9.14 -33.78
CA TRP A 513 -15.41 7.81 -34.30
C TRP A 513 -16.41 6.77 -33.85
N LYS A 514 -16.76 6.76 -32.55
CA LYS A 514 -17.79 5.87 -31.99
C LYS A 514 -19.11 6.04 -32.73
N HIS A 515 -19.62 7.25 -32.89
CA HIS A 515 -20.92 7.50 -33.51
C HIS A 515 -20.95 7.13 -35.00
N ASN A 516 -19.91 7.51 -35.74
CA ASN A 516 -19.85 7.30 -37.19
C ASN A 516 -19.26 5.94 -37.59
N LEU A 517 -18.86 5.12 -36.62
CA LEU A 517 -18.19 3.83 -36.82
C LEU A 517 -16.97 3.95 -37.75
N ALA A 518 -16.26 5.06 -37.60
CA ALA A 518 -15.08 5.40 -38.39
C ALA A 518 -13.83 5.13 -37.55
N CYS A 519 -13.23 3.96 -37.74
CA CYS A 519 -11.99 3.61 -37.05
C CYS A 519 -10.87 4.60 -37.41
N PRO A 520 -10.19 5.21 -36.43
CA PRO A 520 -9.02 6.05 -36.66
C PRO A 520 -7.80 5.23 -37.08
N SER A 521 -6.76 5.91 -37.56
CA SER A 521 -5.39 5.40 -37.58
C SER A 521 -4.76 5.43 -36.18
N GLU A 522 -3.68 4.68 -35.97
CA GLU A 522 -2.91 4.70 -34.73
C GLU A 522 -2.41 6.12 -34.38
N ALA A 523 -2.00 6.90 -35.38
CA ALA A 523 -1.54 8.28 -35.17
C ALA A 523 -2.68 9.21 -34.70
N GLU A 524 -3.86 9.09 -35.31
CA GLU A 524 -5.05 9.84 -34.89
C GLU A 524 -5.49 9.43 -33.48
N TYR A 525 -5.51 8.12 -33.19
CA TYR A 525 -5.81 7.60 -31.86
C TYR A 525 -4.87 8.20 -30.82
N VAL A 526 -3.55 8.15 -31.04
CA VAL A 526 -2.57 8.72 -30.09
C VAL A 526 -2.77 10.21 -29.89
N ASN A 527 -3.06 10.97 -30.95
CA ASN A 527 -3.34 12.40 -30.85
C ASN A 527 -4.62 12.67 -30.03
N MET A 528 -5.67 11.86 -30.22
CA MET A 528 -6.87 11.92 -29.38
C MET A 528 -6.52 11.64 -27.91
N VAL A 529 -5.73 10.61 -27.63
CA VAL A 529 -5.29 10.27 -26.27
C VAL A 529 -4.51 11.42 -25.63
N ASP A 530 -3.62 12.06 -26.38
CA ASP A 530 -2.85 13.21 -25.90
C ASP A 530 -3.79 14.36 -25.49
N HIS A 531 -4.88 14.57 -26.21
CA HIS A 531 -5.85 15.61 -25.91
C HIS A 531 -6.88 15.22 -24.83
N LYS A 532 -7.30 13.95 -24.73
CA LYS A 532 -8.29 13.44 -23.76
C LYS A 532 -7.68 13.06 -22.41
N THR A 533 -6.75 12.10 -22.39
CA THR A 533 -6.18 11.60 -21.12
C THR A 533 -4.88 12.31 -20.78
N GLY A 534 -4.05 12.58 -21.78
CA GLY A 534 -2.81 13.36 -21.63
C GLY A 534 -3.06 14.80 -21.18
N GLY A 535 -4.18 15.42 -21.61
CA GLY A 535 -4.55 16.79 -21.24
C GLY A 535 -4.71 16.99 -19.75
N MET A 536 -5.29 16.02 -19.04
CA MET A 536 -5.46 16.11 -17.58
C MET A 536 -4.12 16.03 -16.85
N PHE A 537 -3.19 15.18 -17.30
CA PHE A 537 -1.85 15.11 -16.73
C PHE A 537 -1.02 16.37 -17.04
N ARG A 538 -1.15 16.93 -18.24
CA ARG A 538 -0.51 18.21 -18.60
C ARG A 538 -1.06 19.36 -17.77
N MET A 539 -2.38 19.43 -17.59
CA MET A 539 -3.02 20.43 -16.74
C MET A 539 -2.46 20.39 -15.32
N LEU A 540 -2.38 19.20 -14.73
CA LEU A 540 -1.82 19.00 -13.39
C LEU A 540 -0.39 19.54 -13.30
N ILE A 541 0.49 19.17 -14.22
CA ILE A 541 1.90 19.59 -14.19
C ILE A 541 2.04 21.09 -14.46
N ARG A 542 1.31 21.64 -15.43
CA ARG A 542 1.33 23.08 -15.74
C ARG A 542 0.82 23.92 -14.57
N LEU A 543 -0.20 23.45 -13.87
CA LEU A 543 -0.67 24.07 -12.62
C LEU A 543 0.43 24.07 -11.56
N MET A 544 1.08 22.93 -11.32
CA MET A 544 2.16 22.85 -10.34
C MET A 544 3.38 23.71 -10.73
N GLN A 545 3.77 23.75 -12.01
CA GLN A 545 4.85 24.60 -12.51
C GLN A 545 4.52 26.09 -12.38
N ALA A 546 3.26 26.49 -12.60
CA ALA A 546 2.83 27.88 -12.46
C ALA A 546 2.89 28.38 -11.01
N GLU A 547 2.73 27.48 -10.04
CA GLU A 547 2.78 27.78 -8.60
C GLU A 547 4.11 27.38 -7.93
N SER A 548 5.06 26.84 -8.70
CA SER A 548 6.38 26.43 -8.21
C SER A 548 7.29 27.64 -8.08
N GLU A 549 8.04 27.70 -6.99
CA GLU A 549 9.08 28.71 -6.77
C GLU A 549 10.46 28.28 -7.32
N VAL A 550 10.57 27.06 -7.87
CA VAL A 550 11.84 26.47 -8.34
C VAL A 550 12.28 27.08 -9.67
N THR A 551 13.56 27.46 -9.76
CA THR A 551 14.18 28.04 -10.96
C THR A 551 15.54 27.39 -11.25
N PRO A 552 15.85 26.97 -12.49
CA PRO A 552 15.00 27.01 -13.69
C PRO A 552 13.89 25.95 -13.65
N GLN A 553 12.80 26.19 -14.38
CA GLN A 553 11.71 25.21 -14.47
C GLN A 553 12.17 23.94 -15.21
N LEU A 554 11.87 22.79 -14.63
CA LEU A 554 12.09 21.48 -15.23
C LEU A 554 11.12 21.27 -16.40
N ASP A 555 11.60 20.65 -17.48
CA ASP A 555 10.77 20.30 -18.62
C ASP A 555 10.13 18.91 -18.42
N PHE A 556 8.82 18.88 -18.22
CA PHE A 556 8.03 17.65 -18.04
C PHE A 556 7.25 17.23 -19.30
N HIS A 557 7.47 17.89 -20.45
CA HIS A 557 6.66 17.67 -21.64
C HIS A 557 6.66 16.20 -22.09
N ARG A 558 7.86 15.60 -22.19
CA ARG A 558 8.02 14.20 -22.60
C ARG A 558 7.44 13.23 -21.56
N LEU A 559 7.70 13.45 -20.27
CA LEU A 559 7.13 12.63 -19.19
C LEU A 559 5.60 12.59 -19.31
N THR A 560 4.97 13.74 -19.49
CA THR A 560 3.51 13.85 -19.51
C THR A 560 2.89 13.17 -20.72
N LEU A 561 3.48 13.33 -21.90
CA LEU A 561 3.04 12.64 -23.13
C LEU A 561 3.12 11.12 -22.96
N LEU A 562 4.28 10.62 -22.53
CA LEU A 562 4.49 9.18 -22.32
C LEU A 562 3.52 8.63 -21.28
N PHE A 563 3.35 9.33 -20.15
CA PHE A 563 2.49 8.86 -19.06
C PHE A 563 1.02 8.83 -19.47
N GLY A 564 0.54 9.87 -20.17
CA GLY A 564 -0.83 9.92 -20.69
C GLY A 564 -1.14 8.81 -21.69
N ARG A 565 -0.23 8.57 -22.64
CA ARG A 565 -0.35 7.48 -23.64
C ARG A 565 -0.30 6.10 -22.98
N PHE A 566 0.68 5.89 -22.11
CA PHE A 566 0.82 4.63 -21.36
C PHE A 566 -0.42 4.34 -20.53
N PHE A 567 -0.94 5.34 -19.81
CA PHE A 567 -2.12 5.19 -18.97
C PHE A 567 -3.36 4.79 -19.77
N GLN A 568 -3.63 5.45 -20.91
CA GLN A 568 -4.79 5.16 -21.74
C GLN A 568 -4.69 3.80 -22.44
N ILE A 569 -3.56 3.50 -23.09
CA ILE A 569 -3.37 2.23 -23.79
C ILE A 569 -3.42 1.05 -22.80
N ARG A 570 -2.92 1.26 -21.59
CA ARG A 570 -3.04 0.28 -20.50
C ARG A 570 -4.49 0.10 -20.08
N ASP A 571 -5.26 1.17 -19.89
CA ASP A 571 -6.68 1.07 -19.51
C ASP A 571 -7.48 0.29 -20.57
N ASP A 572 -7.25 0.61 -21.84
CA ASP A 572 -7.80 -0.10 -23.00
C ASP A 572 -7.44 -1.59 -23.01
N TYR A 573 -6.17 -1.95 -22.69
CA TYR A 573 -5.75 -3.36 -22.59
C TYR A 573 -6.42 -4.08 -21.40
N MET A 574 -6.47 -3.42 -20.23
CA MET A 574 -7.03 -4.01 -19.02
C MET A 574 -8.54 -4.23 -19.12
N ASN A 575 -9.25 -3.53 -20.01
CA ASN A 575 -10.67 -3.76 -20.29
C ASN A 575 -10.95 -5.18 -20.86
N PHE A 576 -9.95 -5.82 -21.48
CA PHE A 576 -10.06 -7.18 -22.01
C PHE A 576 -9.64 -8.28 -21.02
N GLN A 577 -9.09 -7.90 -19.86
CA GLN A 577 -8.80 -8.83 -18.76
C GLN A 577 -10.09 -9.08 -17.96
N ASP A 578 -10.14 -10.17 -17.18
CA ASP A 578 -11.32 -10.57 -16.39
C ASP A 578 -11.52 -9.64 -15.17
N TYR A 579 -11.79 -8.36 -15.45
CA TYR A 579 -12.03 -7.25 -14.52
C TYR A 579 -13.51 -7.18 -14.11
N THR A 580 -14.17 -8.35 -14.04
CA THR A 580 -15.63 -8.49 -13.95
C THR A 580 -16.24 -7.84 -12.72
N ALA A 581 -15.46 -7.65 -11.65
CA ALA A 581 -15.95 -7.06 -10.40
C ALA A 581 -16.18 -5.53 -10.45
N GLN A 582 -15.57 -4.77 -11.36
CA GLN A 582 -15.64 -3.29 -11.35
C GLN A 582 -16.40 -2.65 -12.52
N LYS A 583 -16.35 -3.25 -13.72
CA LYS A 583 -16.88 -2.66 -14.98
C LYS A 583 -17.63 -3.63 -15.92
N GLY A 584 -17.77 -4.90 -15.54
CA GLY A 584 -18.35 -5.91 -16.44
C GLY A 584 -17.36 -6.44 -17.50
N LEU A 585 -17.76 -7.44 -18.27
CA LEU A 585 -16.88 -8.11 -19.24
C LEU A 585 -16.75 -7.29 -20.54
N CYS A 586 -15.55 -6.76 -20.82
CA CYS A 586 -15.21 -6.02 -22.05
C CYS A 586 -16.21 -4.89 -22.37
N GLU A 587 -16.42 -3.98 -21.41
CA GLU A 587 -17.33 -2.83 -21.53
C GLU A 587 -17.02 -1.95 -22.76
N ASP A 588 -15.74 -1.75 -23.10
CA ASP A 588 -15.34 -0.95 -24.25
C ASP A 588 -15.93 -1.49 -25.57
N LEU A 589 -16.22 -2.81 -25.63
CA LEU A 589 -16.91 -3.39 -26.79
C LEU A 589 -18.40 -3.04 -26.82
N ASP A 590 -19.07 -2.97 -25.66
CA ASP A 590 -20.47 -2.54 -25.56
C ASP A 590 -20.63 -1.07 -25.97
N GLU A 591 -19.67 -0.24 -25.58
CA GLU A 591 -19.55 1.16 -25.97
C GLU A 591 -19.26 1.32 -27.46
N GLY A 592 -18.80 0.26 -28.15
CA GLY A 592 -18.30 0.32 -29.52
C GLY A 592 -17.07 1.22 -29.66
N LYS A 593 -16.25 1.28 -28.60
CA LYS A 593 -15.06 2.10 -28.51
C LYS A 593 -13.93 1.49 -29.33
N PHE A 594 -13.21 2.34 -30.06
CA PHE A 594 -12.01 1.96 -30.80
C PHE A 594 -10.79 1.99 -29.88
N SER A 595 -10.70 1.01 -28.97
CA SER A 595 -9.56 0.85 -28.08
C SER A 595 -8.29 0.46 -28.85
N TYR A 596 -7.10 0.70 -28.28
CA TYR A 596 -5.83 0.49 -29.00
C TYR A 596 -5.69 -0.90 -29.68
N PRO A 597 -6.03 -2.05 -29.04
CA PRO A 597 -5.99 -3.35 -29.71
C PRO A 597 -6.93 -3.44 -30.92
N VAL A 598 -8.08 -2.75 -30.88
CA VAL A 598 -9.05 -2.70 -31.98
C VAL A 598 -8.54 -1.81 -33.11
N VAL A 599 -7.99 -0.63 -32.81
CA VAL A 599 -7.39 0.27 -33.81
C VAL A 599 -6.27 -0.47 -34.56
N TYR A 600 -5.33 -1.08 -33.83
CA TYR A 600 -4.26 -1.87 -34.42
C TYR A 600 -4.79 -2.98 -35.34
N CYS A 601 -5.80 -3.73 -34.89
CA CYS A 601 -6.44 -4.78 -35.67
C CYS A 601 -7.05 -4.25 -36.97
N LEU A 602 -7.84 -3.18 -36.90
CA LEU A 602 -8.60 -2.67 -38.04
C LEU A 602 -7.75 -1.92 -39.07
N GLU A 603 -6.61 -1.36 -38.66
CA GLU A 603 -5.65 -0.72 -39.55
C GLU A 603 -4.79 -1.76 -40.29
N ASN A 604 -4.32 -2.80 -39.59
CA ASN A 604 -3.37 -3.77 -40.15
C ASN A 604 -4.04 -5.01 -40.78
N PHE A 605 -5.28 -5.33 -40.38
CA PHE A 605 -6.01 -6.55 -40.80
C PHE A 605 -7.44 -6.20 -41.24
N PRO A 606 -7.60 -5.55 -42.41
CA PRO A 606 -8.89 -5.02 -42.88
C PRO A 606 -9.97 -6.08 -43.07
N GLU A 607 -9.62 -7.36 -43.22
CA GLU A 607 -10.56 -8.48 -43.29
C GLU A 607 -11.42 -8.64 -42.03
N TYR A 608 -10.94 -8.19 -40.86
CA TYR A 608 -11.69 -8.23 -39.60
C TYR A 608 -12.64 -7.04 -39.45
N ARG A 609 -12.56 -6.01 -40.31
CA ARG A 609 -13.39 -4.80 -40.22
C ARG A 609 -14.88 -5.09 -40.26
N GLY A 610 -15.30 -6.06 -41.07
CA GLY A 610 -16.69 -6.50 -41.12
C GLY A 610 -17.18 -7.09 -39.80
N HIS A 611 -16.31 -7.79 -39.06
CA HIS A 611 -16.66 -8.42 -37.78
C HIS A 611 -16.90 -7.36 -36.71
N PHE A 612 -15.96 -6.42 -36.54
CA PHE A 612 -16.07 -5.36 -35.53
C PHE A 612 -17.20 -4.39 -35.85
N LEU A 613 -17.22 -3.83 -37.07
CA LEU A 613 -18.25 -2.85 -37.43
C LEU A 613 -19.64 -3.49 -37.50
N GLY A 614 -19.74 -4.77 -37.87
CA GLY A 614 -21.00 -5.52 -37.84
C GLY A 614 -21.57 -5.65 -36.43
N VAL A 615 -20.71 -5.92 -35.43
CA VAL A 615 -21.09 -6.00 -34.02
C VAL A 615 -21.38 -4.60 -33.44
N PHE A 616 -20.51 -3.62 -33.70
CA PHE A 616 -20.69 -2.25 -33.19
C PHE A 616 -21.97 -1.57 -33.72
N ARG A 617 -22.46 -1.92 -34.92
CA ARG A 617 -23.77 -1.47 -35.42
C ARG A 617 -24.95 -1.98 -34.60
N GLN A 618 -24.77 -3.08 -33.88
CA GLN A 618 -25.80 -3.71 -33.05
C GLN A 618 -25.72 -3.26 -31.59
N ARG A 619 -24.76 -2.39 -31.25
CA ARG A 619 -24.56 -1.95 -29.87
C ARG A 619 -25.75 -1.14 -29.34
N PRO A 620 -26.03 -1.19 -28.03
CA PRO A 620 -26.99 -0.30 -27.39
C PRO A 620 -26.64 1.18 -27.64
N THR A 621 -27.64 2.01 -27.93
CA THR A 621 -27.49 3.47 -27.99
C THR A 621 -28.45 4.14 -27.01
N ILE A 622 -28.19 5.41 -26.66
CA ILE A 622 -29.08 6.20 -25.79
C ILE A 622 -30.53 6.24 -26.33
N ALA A 623 -30.73 6.10 -27.65
CA ALA A 623 -32.04 6.10 -28.29
C ALA A 623 -32.80 4.77 -28.17
N THR A 624 -32.14 3.68 -27.79
CA THR A 624 -32.74 2.33 -27.73
C THR A 624 -33.03 1.96 -26.29
N VAL A 625 -34.27 2.21 -25.85
CA VAL A 625 -34.75 2.16 -24.44
C VAL A 625 -34.64 0.77 -23.78
N ASP A 626 -34.52 -0.32 -24.56
CA ASP A 626 -34.44 -1.71 -24.06
C ASP A 626 -33.11 -2.42 -24.41
N ALA A 627 -32.07 -1.69 -24.79
CA ALA A 627 -30.88 -2.31 -25.37
C ALA A 627 -29.99 -2.95 -24.30
N HIS A 628 -29.74 -4.24 -24.47
CA HIS A 628 -28.89 -5.04 -23.60
C HIS A 628 -27.42 -4.93 -24.05
N PRO A 629 -26.44 -5.15 -23.15
CA PRO A 629 -25.04 -5.30 -23.52
C PRO A 629 -24.86 -6.33 -24.65
N LEU A 630 -23.77 -6.21 -25.42
CA LEU A 630 -23.44 -7.17 -26.46
C LEU A 630 -23.37 -8.58 -25.87
N SER A 631 -23.83 -9.57 -26.65
CA SER A 631 -23.82 -10.96 -26.21
C SER A 631 -22.40 -11.42 -25.87
N LYS A 632 -22.30 -12.31 -24.87
CA LYS A 632 -21.02 -12.87 -24.44
C LYS A 632 -20.29 -13.54 -25.61
N GLU A 633 -21.04 -14.18 -26.51
CA GLU A 633 -20.53 -14.85 -27.70
C GLU A 633 -19.93 -13.85 -28.69
N SER A 634 -20.56 -12.69 -28.90
CA SER A 634 -20.05 -11.63 -29.77
C SER A 634 -18.74 -11.06 -29.22
N LYS A 635 -18.70 -10.79 -27.91
CA LYS A 635 -17.47 -10.31 -27.23
C LYS A 635 -16.35 -11.35 -27.33
N GLN A 636 -16.65 -12.62 -27.05
CA GLN A 636 -15.68 -13.71 -27.17
C GLN A 636 -15.16 -13.88 -28.61
N HIS A 637 -16.01 -13.72 -29.62
CA HIS A 637 -15.59 -13.75 -31.03
C HIS A 637 -14.61 -12.63 -31.37
N LEU A 638 -14.92 -11.38 -31.00
CA LEU A 638 -14.03 -10.24 -31.23
C LEU A 638 -12.70 -10.41 -30.48
N THR A 639 -12.74 -10.82 -29.21
CA THR A 639 -11.54 -11.12 -28.42
C THR A 639 -10.71 -12.25 -29.04
N THR A 640 -11.35 -13.28 -29.60
CA THR A 640 -10.65 -14.36 -30.32
C THR A 640 -9.99 -13.86 -31.60
N CYS A 641 -10.62 -12.92 -32.32
CA CYS A 641 -10.01 -12.28 -33.48
C CYS A 641 -8.75 -11.50 -33.09
N LEU A 642 -8.81 -10.68 -32.03
CA LEU A 642 -7.66 -9.93 -31.50
C LEU A 642 -6.51 -10.85 -31.07
N LYS A 643 -6.81 -11.97 -30.41
CA LYS A 643 -5.82 -12.99 -30.05
C LYS A 643 -5.15 -13.60 -31.27
N LYS A 644 -5.94 -14.00 -32.27
CA LYS A 644 -5.42 -14.69 -33.46
C LYS A 644 -4.42 -13.85 -34.25
N ILE A 645 -4.60 -12.54 -34.30
CA ILE A 645 -3.72 -11.62 -35.02
C ILE A 645 -2.59 -11.05 -34.14
N GLY A 646 -2.50 -11.44 -32.87
CA GLY A 646 -1.46 -11.01 -31.95
C GLY A 646 -1.62 -9.56 -31.45
N ALA A 647 -2.85 -9.03 -31.43
CA ALA A 647 -3.11 -7.63 -31.05
C ALA A 647 -2.68 -7.36 -29.60
N PHE A 648 -2.97 -8.30 -28.70
CA PHE A 648 -2.68 -8.16 -27.27
C PHE A 648 -1.18 -8.19 -26.99
N GLU A 649 -0.44 -9.07 -27.67
CA GLU A 649 1.00 -9.17 -27.61
C GLU A 649 1.66 -7.88 -28.11
N LYS A 650 1.15 -7.33 -29.21
CA LYS A 650 1.61 -6.05 -29.75
C LYS A 650 1.35 -4.90 -28.78
N THR A 651 0.16 -4.85 -28.17
CA THR A 651 -0.18 -3.84 -27.15
C THR A 651 0.72 -3.95 -25.92
N ILE A 652 0.97 -5.15 -25.41
CA ILE A 652 1.91 -5.38 -24.30
C ILE A 652 3.33 -4.97 -24.66
N ALA A 653 3.80 -5.28 -25.87
CA ALA A 653 5.13 -4.85 -26.33
C ALA A 653 5.22 -3.31 -26.36
N CYS A 654 4.20 -2.64 -26.91
CA CYS A 654 4.10 -1.18 -26.91
C CYS A 654 4.11 -0.59 -25.49
N LEU A 655 3.34 -1.17 -24.56
CA LEU A 655 3.31 -0.73 -23.16
C LEU A 655 4.66 -0.95 -22.47
N THR A 656 5.35 -2.06 -22.76
CA THR A 656 6.68 -2.35 -22.21
C THR A 656 7.73 -1.36 -22.71
N ASP A 657 7.68 -1.00 -24.00
CA ASP A 657 8.55 0.02 -24.58
C ASP A 657 8.28 1.41 -23.98
N MET A 658 7.01 1.78 -23.82
CA MET A 658 6.63 3.05 -23.17
C MET A 658 7.02 3.10 -21.68
N GLU A 659 6.89 1.98 -20.96
CA GLU A 659 7.32 1.88 -19.55
C GLU A 659 8.83 2.09 -19.43
N ARG A 660 9.63 1.50 -20.33
CA ARG A 660 11.08 1.75 -20.39
C ARG A 660 11.39 3.22 -20.72
N ASP A 661 10.66 3.82 -21.67
CA ASP A 661 10.86 5.22 -22.03
C ASP A 661 10.49 6.16 -20.88
N LEU A 662 9.49 5.80 -20.07
CA LEU A 662 9.15 6.49 -18.82
C LEU A 662 10.25 6.35 -17.77
N GLU A 663 10.83 5.15 -17.59
CA GLU A 663 11.97 4.94 -16.69
C GLU A 663 13.16 5.84 -17.09
N ILE A 664 13.51 5.88 -18.38
CA ILE A 664 14.59 6.73 -18.92
C ILE A 664 14.30 8.22 -18.69
N GLU A 665 13.05 8.62 -18.86
CA GLU A 665 12.64 10.02 -18.69
C GLU A 665 12.66 10.44 -17.21
N ILE A 666 12.29 9.53 -16.30
CA ILE A 666 12.45 9.73 -14.86
C ILE A 666 13.94 9.84 -14.50
N ASP A 667 14.80 8.96 -15.04
CA ASP A 667 16.26 9.05 -14.83
C ASP A 667 16.81 10.42 -15.26
N ARG A 668 16.36 10.94 -16.42
CA ARG A 668 16.76 12.27 -16.91
C ARG A 668 16.38 13.36 -15.92
N LEU A 669 15.16 13.32 -15.38
CA LEU A 669 14.67 14.32 -14.43
C LEU A 669 15.41 14.23 -13.09
N GLU A 670 15.64 13.02 -12.55
CA GLU A 670 16.42 12.81 -11.32
C GLU A 670 17.87 13.32 -11.47
N GLN A 671 18.49 13.13 -12.64
CA GLN A 671 19.82 13.66 -12.91
C GLN A 671 19.85 15.19 -13.00
N GLN A 672 18.79 15.81 -13.55
CA GLN A 672 18.68 17.26 -13.64
C GLN A 672 18.42 17.92 -12.28
N THR A 673 17.62 17.29 -11.42
CA THR A 673 17.32 17.81 -10.07
C THR A 673 18.39 17.46 -9.06
N GLY A 674 19.15 16.38 -9.28
CA GLY A 674 20.05 15.81 -8.28
C GLY A 674 19.32 15.10 -7.14
N GLU A 675 17.99 14.92 -7.24
CA GLU A 675 17.15 14.27 -6.23
C GLU A 675 16.34 13.13 -6.85
N ALA A 676 16.49 11.93 -6.26
CA ALA A 676 15.72 10.75 -6.66
C ALA A 676 14.23 10.89 -6.31
N ASN A 677 13.35 10.29 -7.12
CA ASN A 677 11.91 10.35 -6.90
C ASN A 677 11.28 8.95 -6.76
N PRO A 678 11.45 8.31 -5.58
CA PRO A 678 10.91 6.98 -5.33
C PRO A 678 9.39 6.90 -5.47
N MET A 679 8.68 7.99 -5.14
CA MET A 679 7.22 8.04 -5.24
C MET A 679 6.75 7.98 -6.70
N LEU A 680 7.41 8.70 -7.60
CA LEU A 680 7.08 8.66 -9.03
C LEU A 680 7.40 7.30 -9.64
N ARG A 681 8.54 6.70 -9.26
CA ARG A 681 8.90 5.34 -9.65
C ARG A 681 7.91 4.31 -9.11
N LEU A 682 7.43 4.48 -7.88
CA LEU A 682 6.41 3.62 -7.30
C LEU A 682 5.08 3.75 -8.06
N CYS A 683 4.66 4.96 -8.43
CA CYS A 683 3.50 5.17 -9.30
C CYS A 683 3.62 4.38 -10.62
N LEU A 684 4.78 4.43 -11.27
CA LEU A 684 5.03 3.67 -12.51
C LEU A 684 5.02 2.17 -12.24
N ALA A 685 5.71 1.70 -11.20
CA ALA A 685 5.77 0.29 -10.83
C ALA A 685 4.39 -0.28 -10.51
N LYS A 686 3.51 0.49 -9.87
CA LYS A 686 2.12 0.07 -9.62
C LYS A 686 1.33 -0.12 -10.91
N LEU A 687 1.59 0.70 -11.92
CA LEU A 687 0.98 0.62 -13.25
C LEU A 687 1.71 -0.34 -14.20
N SER A 688 2.87 -0.88 -13.82
CA SER A 688 3.67 -1.76 -14.67
C SER A 688 2.86 -2.91 -15.26
N VAL A 689 3.16 -3.23 -16.51
CA VAL A 689 2.58 -4.40 -17.20
C VAL A 689 3.44 -5.66 -17.05
N LYS A 690 4.61 -5.53 -16.42
CA LYS A 690 5.50 -6.66 -16.10
C LYS A 690 4.78 -7.60 -15.13
N GLY A 691 4.59 -8.86 -15.53
CA GLY A 691 3.94 -9.89 -14.70
C GLY A 691 2.42 -9.92 -14.77
N ILE A 692 1.77 -9.10 -15.60
CA ILE A 692 0.33 -9.27 -15.89
C ILE A 692 0.15 -10.56 -16.69
N ALA A 693 -0.74 -11.45 -16.23
CA ALA A 693 -1.08 -12.69 -16.94
C ALA A 693 -1.50 -12.36 -18.38
N ARG A 694 -0.84 -12.99 -19.37
CA ARG A 694 -1.17 -12.77 -20.78
C ARG A 694 -2.58 -13.30 -21.05
N ILE A 695 -3.38 -12.53 -21.80
CA ILE A 695 -4.75 -12.90 -22.15
C ILE A 695 -4.74 -14.20 -22.98
N GLY A 696 -4.83 -15.36 -22.33
CA GLY A 696 -4.75 -16.68 -22.98
C GLY A 696 -3.89 -17.72 -22.26
N GLU A 697 -3.10 -17.36 -21.24
CA GLU A 697 -2.28 -18.33 -20.49
C GLU A 697 -3.04 -19.05 -19.36
N VAL A 698 -4.24 -18.58 -18.99
CA VAL A 698 -5.16 -19.29 -18.10
C VAL A 698 -5.95 -20.34 -18.90
N GLY A 699 -5.30 -21.44 -19.26
CA GLY A 699 -5.91 -22.44 -20.15
C GLY A 699 -5.23 -23.79 -20.30
N THR A 700 -4.16 -24.11 -19.56
CA THR A 700 -3.53 -25.44 -19.60
C THR A 700 -3.07 -25.92 -18.22
N SER A 701 -3.97 -25.87 -17.24
CA SER A 701 -3.87 -26.69 -16.03
C SER A 701 -5.26 -27.26 -15.72
N LYS A 702 -5.58 -28.36 -16.37
CA LYS A 702 -6.57 -29.34 -15.90
C LYS A 702 -5.89 -30.68 -15.79
#